data_AF-A0A955WLY5-F1
#
_entry.id   AF-A0A955WLY5-F1
#
_cell.length_a   1.000
_cell.length_b   1.000
_cell.length_c   1.000
_cell.angle_alpha   90.00
_cell.angle_beta   90.00
_cell.angle_gamma   90.00
#
_symmetry.space_group_name_H-M   'P 1'
#
loop_
_entity.id
_entity.type
_entity.pdbx_description
1 polymer ?
#
loop_
_entity_poly.entity_id
_entity_poly.type
_entity_poly.pdbx_seq_one_letter_code
_entity_poly.pdbx_strand_id
1 'polypeptide(L)'
;MRRVPACKIPLCLAALLAIGLAACDDDDDATGTPTPDQGMMVDSETPPATDPGALVAVTAQSTVGVLLDELPAALRERVATELLSRPEGFWVQRAHLQMRLANYRLVYRVAFYDEAKGSLPLPPEALWNFTMSPAERRMVDGHDLVVADFTFNSTLLTTPDGPEESEPALAEVDGTWSEPMVFPIDPTLLVQRTGYACMDEDGFPRFSVDGESAHIFYDHECEVEAPGEESCHLSLVYPDESCLEALDAHVGKVELTIDYTRLAWDAAAADAARHGEVVSMDGPNLRVSTEHLANHRVVYEYIAANSCAYAEGCVPEPGWRRLLRFDSATLNVGAEAVAIGEVDYLIEGDPQAVDNHRHGVYEFSECHGHYHFQHYGEFSYANMPGTKAGFCLESTDRGHNNELTPLSAHYECGYQGVDAGWYDVYHGGLPCNWVDVTDIDTAGGAMTADLRFDSNPDGFVCEGAFETDESGAVMWESTDFTAADGAPVDRPICDFVPDYDSNNHGTVPVELPMPGESMVTRPCARAEFGPLRDCGFAWQPEMPINCNPGETVTLTCAVEDAGRPQAIRFCPLSEALGVPIPCVAADAKGMAVVDGDAVAVEATCPEARGDGEPGGALRMLVAPAFAPDGMQAVTCQLAGN
;
A
#
# COMPACT_ATOMS: atom_id res chain seq x y z
N MET A 1 -30.03 7.48 -7.53
CA MET A 1 -30.45 6.29 -6.76
C MET A 1 -30.24 5.04 -7.61
N ARG A 2 -28.98 4.64 -7.78
CA ARG A 2 -28.57 3.33 -8.29
C ARG A 2 -28.06 2.56 -7.07
N ARG A 3 -28.49 1.32 -6.92
CA ARG A 3 -27.99 0.41 -5.88
C ARG A 3 -26.53 0.08 -6.23
N VAL A 4 -25.64 0.30 -5.27
CA VAL A 4 -24.29 -0.24 -5.27
C VAL A 4 -24.42 -1.77 -5.04
N PRO A 5 -23.71 -2.64 -5.78
CA PRO A 5 -23.68 -4.06 -5.45
C PRO A 5 -22.94 -4.26 -4.12
N ALA A 6 -23.36 -5.27 -3.35
CA ALA A 6 -22.79 -5.57 -2.05
C ALA A 6 -21.31 -6.01 -2.18
N CYS A 7 -20.40 -5.29 -1.51
CA CYS A 7 -19.06 -5.80 -1.18
C CYS A 7 -19.20 -7.08 -0.35
N LYS A 8 -18.28 -8.03 -0.56
CA LYS A 8 -18.18 -9.24 0.24
C LYS A 8 -17.55 -8.91 1.60
N ILE A 9 -18.38 -8.57 2.59
CA ILE A 9 -18.00 -8.63 4.01
C ILE A 9 -19.05 -9.51 4.69
N PRO A 10 -18.71 -10.71 5.20
CA PRO A 10 -19.70 -11.57 5.82
C PRO A 10 -20.04 -11.08 7.23
N LEU A 11 -21.33 -10.88 7.48
CA LEU A 11 -21.93 -10.75 8.80
C LEU A 11 -21.43 -11.84 9.75
N CYS A 12 -20.68 -11.47 10.78
CA CYS A 12 -20.49 -12.30 11.98
C CYS A 12 -21.38 -11.77 13.11
N LEU A 13 -22.70 -11.97 12.99
CA LEU A 13 -23.66 -11.65 14.05
C LEU A 13 -24.63 -12.81 14.29
N ALA A 14 -24.18 -13.88 14.95
CA ALA A 14 -25.05 -14.79 15.71
C ALA A 14 -24.26 -15.86 16.49
N ALA A 15 -23.67 -15.50 17.64
CA ALA A 15 -23.27 -16.50 18.63
C ALA A 15 -23.26 -15.99 20.08
N LEU A 16 -24.25 -15.19 20.48
CA LEU A 16 -24.52 -14.92 21.91
C LEU A 16 -25.98 -14.58 22.08
N LEU A 17 -26.81 -15.58 22.42
CA LEU A 17 -27.99 -15.49 23.30
C LEU A 17 -28.86 -16.76 23.18
N ALA A 18 -28.58 -17.77 24.01
CA ALA A 18 -29.59 -18.75 24.41
C ALA A 18 -29.14 -19.54 25.65
N ILE A 19 -29.14 -18.91 26.82
CA ILE A 19 -29.35 -19.65 28.09
C ILE A 19 -30.65 -19.12 28.70
N GLY A 20 -31.72 -19.83 28.38
CA GLY A 20 -33.05 -19.59 28.90
C GLY A 20 -33.13 -19.93 30.38
N LEU A 21 -33.70 -18.99 31.14
CA LEU A 21 -34.27 -19.22 32.46
C LEU A 21 -35.26 -20.39 32.43
N ALA A 22 -35.05 -21.35 33.33
CA ALA A 22 -36.12 -22.22 33.83
C ALA A 22 -35.97 -22.34 35.35
N ALA A 23 -36.95 -21.79 36.06
CA ALA A 23 -37.20 -21.99 37.48
C ALA A 23 -38.39 -22.96 37.66
N CYS A 24 -38.53 -23.46 38.90
CA CYS A 24 -39.47 -24.47 39.44
C CYS A 24 -38.98 -25.94 39.25
N ASP A 25 -38.94 -26.83 40.25
CA ASP A 25 -39.60 -26.88 41.56
C ASP A 25 -38.75 -27.64 42.62
N ASP A 26 -39.07 -27.36 43.88
CA ASP A 26 -38.61 -28.01 45.13
C ASP A 26 -39.00 -29.51 45.22
N ASP A 27 -38.14 -30.34 45.83
CA ASP A 27 -38.39 -31.01 47.13
C ASP A 27 -37.41 -32.17 47.46
N ASP A 28 -37.15 -32.28 48.78
CA ASP A 28 -36.76 -33.45 49.58
C ASP A 28 -35.28 -33.90 49.73
N ASP A 29 -34.64 -33.29 50.74
CA ASP A 29 -34.24 -33.90 52.04
C ASP A 29 -33.49 -35.26 52.05
N ALA A 30 -32.19 -35.22 52.40
CA ALA A 30 -31.53 -36.29 53.16
C ALA A 30 -30.26 -35.81 53.88
N THR A 31 -30.36 -35.76 55.19
CA THR A 31 -29.34 -35.47 56.21
C THR A 31 -28.15 -36.45 56.19
N GLY A 32 -26.92 -35.94 56.29
CA GLY A 32 -25.71 -36.72 56.61
C GLY A 32 -24.57 -35.86 57.15
N THR A 33 -24.29 -35.97 58.46
CA THR A 33 -23.18 -35.31 59.18
C THR A 33 -21.79 -35.79 58.74
N PRO A 34 -20.74 -34.95 58.81
CA PRO A 34 -19.40 -35.28 58.29
C PRO A 34 -18.52 -35.99 59.33
N THR A 35 -17.73 -36.97 58.89
CA THR A 35 -16.59 -37.57 59.62
C THR A 35 -15.27 -36.98 59.12
N PRO A 36 -14.28 -36.72 60.00
CA PRO A 36 -12.99 -36.18 59.59
C PRO A 36 -11.94 -37.27 59.34
N ASP A 37 -10.96 -36.88 58.52
CA ASP A 37 -9.59 -37.40 58.40
C ASP A 37 -9.35 -38.54 57.38
N GLN A 38 -8.66 -38.20 56.29
CA GLN A 38 -7.26 -38.62 56.07
C GLN A 38 -6.68 -37.92 54.84
N GLY A 39 -5.57 -37.21 55.05
CA GLY A 39 -4.87 -36.45 54.03
C GLY A 39 -4.34 -37.30 52.88
N MET A 40 -4.77 -36.97 51.67
CA MET A 40 -4.01 -37.20 50.45
C MET A 40 -3.20 -35.93 50.19
N MET A 41 -1.88 -36.06 50.21
CA MET A 41 -1.01 -35.05 49.59
C MET A 41 -1.34 -35.04 48.10
N VAL A 42 -2.00 -33.98 47.67
CA VAL A 42 -2.08 -33.63 46.25
C VAL A 42 -0.74 -33.00 45.95
N ASP A 43 0.09 -33.68 45.16
CA ASP A 43 1.24 -33.04 44.55
C ASP A 43 0.72 -31.80 43.82
N SER A 44 1.17 -30.63 44.28
CA SER A 44 1.00 -29.40 43.54
C SER A 44 1.91 -29.48 42.33
N GLU A 45 1.47 -30.19 41.29
CA GLU A 45 1.98 -29.94 39.94
C GLU A 45 1.60 -28.49 39.63
N THR A 46 2.60 -27.62 39.70
CA THR A 46 2.54 -26.31 39.05
C THR A 46 2.02 -26.56 37.63
N PRO A 47 0.99 -25.84 37.17
CA PRO A 47 0.59 -25.92 35.76
C PRO A 47 1.86 -25.75 34.92
N PRO A 48 2.07 -26.52 33.85
CA PRO A 48 3.19 -26.27 32.95
C PRO A 48 3.15 -24.78 32.60
N ALA A 49 4.29 -24.09 32.77
CA ALA A 49 4.38 -22.69 32.40
C ALA A 49 3.97 -22.60 30.92
N THR A 50 2.88 -21.88 30.64
CA THR A 50 2.47 -21.59 29.28
C THR A 50 3.61 -20.84 28.61
N ASP A 51 4.00 -21.28 27.42
CA ASP A 51 5.05 -20.61 26.66
C ASP A 51 4.65 -19.13 26.46
N PRO A 52 5.59 -18.19 26.57
CA PRO A 52 5.26 -16.76 26.55
C PRO A 52 4.81 -16.27 25.17
N GLY A 53 5.04 -17.06 24.11
CA GLY A 53 4.59 -16.78 22.77
C GLY A 53 4.64 -18.03 21.89
N ALA A 54 4.53 -17.83 20.58
CA ALA A 54 4.55 -18.87 19.59
C ALA A 54 5.55 -18.58 18.47
N LEU A 55 6.14 -19.63 17.92
CA LEU A 55 7.08 -19.57 16.79
C LEU A 55 6.49 -20.29 15.58
N VAL A 56 6.56 -19.65 14.42
CA VAL A 56 6.19 -20.25 13.13
C VAL A 56 7.32 -20.03 12.14
N ALA A 57 7.92 -21.12 11.64
CA ALA A 57 8.87 -21.05 10.55
C ALA A 57 8.13 -20.70 9.26
N VAL A 58 8.67 -19.77 8.47
CA VAL A 58 8.13 -19.38 7.17
C VAL A 58 9.20 -19.62 6.12
N THR A 59 8.88 -20.39 5.08
CA THR A 59 9.83 -20.70 4.00
C THR A 59 9.17 -20.64 2.63
N ALA A 60 9.93 -20.27 1.61
CA ALA A 60 9.47 -20.32 0.22
C ALA A 60 10.65 -20.57 -0.72
N GLN A 61 10.36 -21.02 -1.93
CA GLN A 61 11.34 -21.09 -3.03
C GLN A 61 10.71 -20.48 -4.27
N SER A 62 11.45 -19.62 -4.96
CA SER A 62 10.95 -18.93 -6.14
C SER A 62 12.10 -18.47 -7.04
N THR A 63 11.76 -17.84 -8.16
CA THR A 63 12.68 -17.24 -9.12
C THR A 63 12.33 -15.77 -9.28
N VAL A 64 13.34 -14.91 -9.19
CA VAL A 64 13.24 -13.50 -9.64
C VAL A 64 14.05 -13.28 -10.89
N GLY A 65 13.70 -12.27 -11.67
CA GLY A 65 14.36 -11.96 -12.92
C GLY A 65 14.31 -10.50 -13.33
N VAL A 66 14.86 -10.26 -14.51
CA VAL A 66 14.83 -9.00 -15.22
C VAL A 66 14.45 -9.28 -16.66
N LEU A 67 13.33 -8.69 -17.11
CA LEU A 67 12.80 -8.87 -18.46
C LEU A 67 13.66 -8.11 -19.49
N LEU A 68 13.99 -8.76 -20.61
CA LEU A 68 14.75 -8.15 -21.71
C LEU A 68 13.88 -7.79 -22.91
N ASP A 69 12.60 -8.17 -22.90
CA ASP A 69 11.75 -8.10 -24.09
C ASP A 69 11.49 -6.68 -24.59
N GLU A 70 11.44 -5.72 -23.68
CA GLU A 70 11.24 -4.32 -23.98
C GLU A 70 12.46 -3.65 -24.65
N LEU A 71 13.60 -4.35 -24.69
CA LEU A 71 14.81 -3.87 -25.33
C LEU A 71 14.90 -4.33 -26.80
N PRO A 72 15.49 -3.51 -27.69
CA PRO A 72 15.83 -3.94 -29.04
C PRO A 72 16.62 -5.26 -29.02
N ALA A 73 16.28 -6.21 -29.88
CA ALA A 73 16.89 -7.55 -29.89
C ALA A 73 18.43 -7.52 -29.96
N ALA A 74 19.00 -6.54 -30.67
CA ALA A 74 20.45 -6.36 -30.79
C ALA A 74 21.13 -5.98 -29.46
N LEU A 75 20.38 -5.45 -28.49
CA LEU A 75 20.89 -4.99 -27.19
C LEU A 75 20.86 -6.10 -26.13
N ARG A 76 19.95 -7.07 -26.26
CA ARG A 76 19.63 -8.04 -25.19
C ARG A 76 20.83 -8.87 -24.74
N GLU A 77 21.69 -9.33 -25.66
CA GLU A 77 22.89 -10.11 -25.30
C GLU A 77 23.86 -9.35 -24.38
N ARG A 78 24.09 -8.07 -24.71
CA ARG A 78 25.00 -7.21 -23.96
C ARG A 78 24.42 -6.89 -22.58
N VAL A 79 23.13 -6.56 -22.53
CA VAL A 79 22.45 -6.27 -21.26
C VAL A 79 22.38 -7.51 -20.37
N ALA A 80 22.11 -8.68 -20.95
CA ALA A 80 22.15 -9.94 -20.22
C ALA A 80 23.54 -10.20 -19.61
N THR A 81 24.62 -9.95 -20.35
CA THR A 81 25.99 -10.09 -19.84
C THR A 81 26.25 -9.19 -18.63
N GLU A 82 25.79 -7.94 -18.68
CA GLU A 82 25.90 -7.01 -17.56
C GLU A 82 25.07 -7.47 -16.36
N LEU A 83 23.83 -7.92 -16.58
CA LEU A 83 22.95 -8.44 -15.53
C LEU A 83 23.52 -9.68 -14.84
N LEU A 84 24.12 -10.61 -15.59
CA LEU A 84 24.81 -11.78 -15.05
C LEU A 84 26.00 -11.41 -14.16
N SER A 85 26.56 -10.21 -14.33
CA SER A 85 27.67 -9.70 -13.51
C SER A 85 27.21 -8.94 -12.25
N ARG A 86 25.90 -8.73 -12.07
CA ARG A 86 25.35 -8.00 -10.93
C ARG A 86 25.62 -8.76 -9.62
N PRO A 87 25.95 -8.04 -8.54
CA PRO A 87 26.19 -8.66 -7.25
C PRO A 87 24.90 -9.26 -6.68
N GLU A 88 25.04 -10.23 -5.76
CA GLU A 88 23.92 -10.90 -5.10
C GLU A 88 22.87 -9.94 -4.53
N GLY A 89 23.31 -8.83 -3.93
CA GLY A 89 22.39 -7.82 -3.37
C GLY A 89 21.40 -7.21 -4.38
N PHE A 90 21.73 -7.18 -5.68
CA PHE A 90 20.79 -6.75 -6.73
C PHE A 90 19.62 -7.71 -6.89
N TRP A 91 19.88 -9.02 -6.74
CA TRP A 91 18.87 -10.07 -6.83
C TRP A 91 18.09 -10.21 -5.53
N VAL A 92 18.74 -10.04 -4.38
CA VAL A 92 18.06 -9.99 -3.07
C VAL A 92 17.04 -8.85 -3.03
N GLN A 93 17.36 -7.66 -3.54
CA GLN A 93 16.38 -6.56 -3.64
C GLN A 93 15.14 -6.93 -4.46
N ARG A 94 15.31 -7.73 -5.53
CA ARG A 94 14.17 -8.23 -6.32
C ARG A 94 13.39 -9.29 -5.56
N ALA A 95 14.05 -10.16 -4.83
CA ALA A 95 13.39 -11.15 -3.99
C ALA A 95 12.53 -10.47 -2.91
N HIS A 96 13.01 -9.38 -2.30
CA HIS A 96 12.18 -8.53 -1.42
C HIS A 96 10.93 -7.99 -2.15
N LEU A 97 11.12 -7.35 -3.32
CA LEU A 97 9.99 -6.82 -4.11
C LEU A 97 8.97 -7.89 -4.47
N GLN A 98 9.42 -9.11 -4.82
CA GLN A 98 8.52 -10.22 -5.16
C GLN A 98 7.78 -10.74 -3.91
N MET A 99 8.46 -10.90 -2.77
CA MET A 99 7.81 -11.39 -1.54
C MET A 99 6.80 -10.39 -0.96
N ARG A 100 6.98 -9.08 -1.17
CA ARG A 100 5.99 -8.05 -0.80
C ARG A 100 4.65 -8.22 -1.48
N LEU A 101 4.61 -8.84 -2.66
CA LEU A 101 3.37 -9.11 -3.39
C LEU A 101 2.44 -10.06 -2.62
N ALA A 102 2.95 -10.80 -1.63
CA ALA A 102 2.12 -11.64 -0.77
C ALA A 102 1.32 -10.82 0.25
N ASN A 103 1.70 -9.57 0.54
CA ASN A 103 1.22 -8.83 1.72
C ASN A 103 -0.30 -8.68 1.72
N TYR A 104 -0.85 -8.17 0.61
CA TYR A 104 -2.28 -7.92 0.47
C TYR A 104 -3.11 -9.17 0.81
N ARG A 105 -2.82 -10.30 0.14
CA ARG A 105 -3.51 -11.56 0.40
C ARG A 105 -3.30 -12.08 1.82
N LEU A 106 -2.09 -12.00 2.36
CA LEU A 106 -1.76 -12.56 3.68
C LEU A 106 -2.34 -11.76 4.85
N VAL A 107 -2.45 -10.44 4.72
CA VAL A 107 -3.09 -9.58 5.71
C VAL A 107 -4.61 -9.72 5.64
N TYR A 108 -5.19 -9.72 4.44
CA TYR A 108 -6.64 -9.76 4.23
C TYR A 108 -7.19 -11.16 3.93
N ARG A 109 -6.58 -12.23 4.47
CA ARG A 109 -6.99 -13.63 4.21
C ARG A 109 -8.47 -13.89 4.44
N VAL A 110 -9.10 -13.17 5.37
CA VAL A 110 -10.55 -13.21 5.63
C VAL A 110 -11.41 -12.94 4.40
N ALA A 111 -10.91 -12.17 3.42
CA ALA A 111 -11.61 -11.87 2.17
C ALA A 111 -11.42 -12.95 1.09
N PHE A 112 -10.36 -13.77 1.20
CA PHE A 112 -9.97 -14.76 0.19
C PHE A 112 -10.47 -16.19 0.49
N TYR A 113 -10.89 -16.45 1.73
CA TYR A 113 -11.26 -17.79 2.18
C TYR A 113 -12.67 -17.82 2.79
N ASP A 114 -13.44 -18.86 2.43
CA ASP A 114 -14.76 -19.11 3.02
C ASP A 114 -14.65 -19.64 4.47
N GLU A 115 -13.54 -20.31 4.81
CA GLU A 115 -13.26 -20.74 6.17
C GLU A 115 -12.79 -19.57 7.04
N ALA A 116 -13.04 -19.67 8.35
CA ALA A 116 -12.51 -18.71 9.32
C ALA A 116 -10.98 -18.79 9.37
N LYS A 117 -10.31 -17.94 8.59
CA LYS A 117 -8.86 -17.76 8.55
C LYS A 117 -8.54 -16.31 8.89
N GLY A 118 -7.71 -16.10 9.90
CA GLY A 118 -7.18 -14.78 10.23
C GLY A 118 -5.98 -14.41 9.36
N SER A 119 -5.49 -13.19 9.53
CA SER A 119 -4.28 -12.71 8.87
C SER A 119 -3.08 -13.60 9.22
N LEU A 120 -2.23 -13.89 8.23
CA LEU A 120 -1.01 -14.70 8.38
C LEU A 120 0.17 -13.99 7.66
N PRO A 121 0.50 -12.76 8.07
CA PRO A 121 1.49 -11.93 7.39
C PRO A 121 2.89 -12.56 7.45
N LEU A 122 3.79 -12.09 6.58
CA LEU A 122 5.21 -12.36 6.75
C LEU A 122 5.75 -11.58 7.97
N PRO A 123 6.85 -12.03 8.61
CA PRO A 123 7.55 -11.20 9.60
C PRO A 123 8.02 -9.87 8.99
N PRO A 124 8.37 -8.86 9.81
CA PRO A 124 9.02 -7.64 9.33
C PRO A 124 10.22 -7.93 8.41
N GLU A 125 10.37 -7.16 7.34
CA GLU A 125 11.36 -7.42 6.27
C GLU A 125 12.80 -7.54 6.77
N ALA A 126 13.14 -6.88 7.88
CA ALA A 126 14.46 -6.96 8.50
C ALA A 126 14.85 -8.39 8.94
N LEU A 127 13.87 -9.30 9.05
CA LEU A 127 14.06 -10.70 9.42
C LEU A 127 14.08 -11.65 8.21
N TRP A 128 13.96 -11.13 6.99
CA TRP A 128 13.92 -11.95 5.78
C TRP A 128 15.31 -12.39 5.37
N ASN A 129 15.49 -13.69 5.20
CA ASN A 129 16.77 -14.27 4.77
C ASN A 129 16.61 -14.93 3.41
N PHE A 130 17.45 -14.49 2.47
CA PHE A 130 17.50 -15.02 1.11
C PHE A 130 18.82 -15.73 0.87
N THR A 131 18.77 -16.93 0.29
CA THR A 131 19.94 -17.57 -0.32
C THR A 131 19.74 -17.65 -1.81
N MET A 132 20.64 -17.00 -2.56
CA MET A 132 20.54 -16.88 -4.02
C MET A 132 21.35 -17.97 -4.74
N SER A 133 20.78 -18.49 -5.83
CA SER A 133 21.53 -19.23 -6.84
C SER A 133 22.25 -18.26 -7.79
N PRO A 134 23.33 -18.69 -8.48
CA PRO A 134 23.95 -17.88 -9.53
C PRO A 134 22.92 -17.49 -10.60
N ALA A 135 22.96 -16.23 -11.03
CA ALA A 135 22.07 -15.77 -12.09
C ALA A 135 22.38 -16.46 -13.42
N GLU A 136 21.34 -16.76 -14.19
CA GLU A 136 21.42 -17.33 -15.53
C GLU A 136 20.42 -16.66 -16.48
N ARG A 137 20.67 -16.75 -17.78
CA ARG A 137 19.72 -16.28 -18.79
C ARG A 137 18.91 -17.46 -19.30
N ARG A 138 17.58 -17.38 -19.26
CA ARG A 138 16.69 -18.43 -19.79
C ARG A 138 15.40 -17.84 -20.33
N MET A 139 14.74 -18.63 -21.17
CA MET A 139 13.37 -18.33 -21.60
C MET A 139 12.40 -18.83 -20.53
N VAL A 140 11.48 -17.97 -20.08
CA VAL A 140 10.37 -18.35 -19.17
C VAL A 140 9.08 -17.87 -19.83
N ASP A 141 8.12 -18.77 -20.04
CA ASP A 141 6.83 -18.47 -20.71
C ASP A 141 6.94 -17.78 -22.08
N GLY A 142 8.08 -17.94 -22.77
CA GLY A 142 8.33 -17.28 -24.05
C GLY A 142 9.03 -15.92 -23.96
N HIS A 143 9.34 -15.46 -22.76
CA HIS A 143 10.06 -14.22 -22.45
C HIS A 143 11.57 -14.44 -22.25
N ASP A 144 12.40 -13.51 -22.75
CA ASP A 144 13.85 -13.54 -22.57
C ASP A 144 14.26 -12.82 -21.27
N LEU A 145 14.72 -13.59 -20.28
CA LEU A 145 15.00 -13.10 -18.93
C LEU A 145 16.40 -13.46 -18.46
N VAL A 146 16.99 -12.59 -17.62
CA VAL A 146 18.06 -13.00 -16.69
C VAL A 146 17.44 -13.22 -15.32
N VAL A 147 17.61 -14.41 -14.77
CA VAL A 147 16.93 -14.87 -13.57
C VAL A 147 17.90 -15.37 -12.51
N ALA A 148 17.48 -15.37 -11.26
CA ALA A 148 18.15 -16.01 -10.14
C ALA A 148 17.10 -16.69 -9.26
N ASP A 149 17.28 -17.99 -9.04
CA ASP A 149 16.45 -18.75 -8.09
C ASP A 149 16.87 -18.40 -6.65
N PHE A 150 15.91 -18.38 -5.73
CA PHE A 150 16.18 -18.11 -4.32
C PHE A 150 15.41 -19.04 -3.39
N THR A 151 15.96 -19.22 -2.20
CA THR A 151 15.24 -19.77 -1.05
C THR A 151 15.05 -18.67 -0.02
N PHE A 152 13.83 -18.55 0.48
CA PHE A 152 13.42 -17.61 1.52
C PHE A 152 13.22 -18.37 2.83
N ASN A 153 13.70 -17.80 3.93
CA ASN A 153 13.37 -18.26 5.27
C ASN A 153 13.25 -17.09 6.25
N SER A 154 12.31 -17.22 7.19
CA SER A 154 12.15 -16.33 8.33
C SER A 154 11.39 -17.05 9.45
N THR A 155 11.20 -16.37 10.59
CA THR A 155 10.46 -16.90 11.74
C THR A 155 9.52 -15.84 12.28
N LEU A 156 8.21 -16.14 12.28
CA LEU A 156 7.22 -15.36 13.01
C LEU A 156 7.33 -15.67 14.51
N LEU A 157 7.32 -14.62 15.31
CA LEU A 157 7.15 -14.65 16.76
C LEU A 157 5.91 -13.84 17.09
N THR A 158 4.95 -14.47 17.77
CA THR A 158 3.62 -13.90 18.05
C THR A 158 3.12 -14.35 19.42
N THR A 159 1.93 -13.89 19.80
CA THR A 159 1.15 -14.36 20.96
C THR A 159 0.99 -15.90 20.97
N PRO A 160 0.80 -16.52 22.15
CA PRO A 160 0.70 -17.99 22.25
C PRO A 160 -0.37 -18.62 21.33
N ASP A 161 -1.55 -17.99 21.29
CA ASP A 161 -2.75 -18.48 20.59
C ASP A 161 -2.83 -17.99 19.13
N GLY A 162 -2.06 -16.97 18.76
CA GLY A 162 -2.10 -16.32 17.46
C GLY A 162 -2.02 -17.27 16.25
N PRO A 163 -1.18 -18.33 16.23
CA PRO A 163 -1.17 -19.27 15.11
C PRO A 163 -2.46 -20.08 14.96
N GLU A 164 -3.12 -20.49 16.05
CA GLU A 164 -4.41 -21.20 15.97
C GLU A 164 -5.52 -20.26 15.48
N GLU A 165 -5.55 -19.02 15.99
CA GLU A 165 -6.51 -17.99 15.59
C GLU A 165 -6.37 -17.62 14.11
N SER A 166 -5.13 -17.52 13.62
CA SER A 166 -4.83 -17.21 12.23
C SER A 166 -5.08 -18.40 11.29
N GLU A 167 -4.65 -19.59 11.67
CA GLU A 167 -4.74 -20.80 10.87
C GLU A 167 -4.89 -22.04 11.77
N PRO A 168 -6.08 -22.67 11.83
CA PRO A 168 -6.30 -23.84 12.67
C PRO A 168 -5.32 -25.00 12.45
N ALA A 169 -4.74 -25.12 11.24
CA ALA A 169 -3.71 -26.11 10.95
C ALA A 169 -2.37 -25.90 11.72
N LEU A 170 -2.16 -24.71 12.29
CA LEU A 170 -0.98 -24.32 13.07
C LEU A 170 -1.21 -24.35 14.59
N ALA A 171 -2.35 -24.89 15.05
CA ALA A 171 -2.69 -24.99 16.46
C ALA A 171 -1.68 -25.84 17.26
N GLU A 172 -1.23 -26.94 16.66
CA GLU A 172 -0.31 -27.89 17.27
C GLU A 172 1.11 -27.75 16.71
N VAL A 173 2.12 -28.02 17.54
CA VAL A 173 3.52 -28.11 17.10
C VAL A 173 3.66 -29.13 15.95
N ASP A 174 4.51 -28.80 14.98
CA ASP A 174 4.67 -29.50 13.70
C ASP A 174 3.46 -29.40 12.76
N GLY A 175 2.41 -28.68 13.14
CA GLY A 175 1.31 -28.27 12.25
C GLY A 175 1.83 -27.41 11.11
N THR A 176 1.27 -27.59 9.91
CA THR A 176 1.75 -26.94 8.69
C THR A 176 0.62 -26.34 7.87
N TRP A 177 0.87 -25.19 7.26
CA TRP A 177 0.02 -24.58 6.25
C TRP A 177 0.87 -24.18 5.04
N SER A 178 0.28 -24.29 3.86
CA SER A 178 0.92 -23.96 2.59
C SER A 178 0.03 -22.97 1.86
N GLU A 179 0.52 -21.74 1.71
CA GLU A 179 -0.20 -20.67 1.01
C GLU A 179 0.27 -20.61 -0.46
N PRO A 180 -0.55 -21.03 -1.44
CA PRO A 180 -0.18 -20.99 -2.84
C PRO A 180 -0.19 -19.54 -3.36
N MET A 181 0.80 -19.19 -4.17
CA MET A 181 0.92 -17.87 -4.78
C MET A 181 1.42 -17.99 -6.22
N VAL A 182 1.04 -17.03 -7.06
CA VAL A 182 1.65 -16.84 -8.38
C VAL A 182 2.23 -15.43 -8.41
N PHE A 183 3.50 -15.27 -8.75
CA PHE A 183 4.16 -13.97 -8.82
C PHE A 183 4.78 -13.71 -10.22
N PRO A 184 4.91 -12.44 -10.65
CA PRO A 184 5.73 -12.08 -11.80
C PRO A 184 7.20 -12.48 -11.57
N ILE A 185 7.87 -12.95 -12.62
CA ILE A 185 9.32 -13.21 -12.56
C ILE A 185 10.09 -11.91 -12.32
N ASP A 186 9.77 -10.84 -13.04
CA ASP A 186 10.32 -9.50 -12.79
C ASP A 186 9.28 -8.65 -12.04
N PRO A 187 9.43 -8.47 -10.71
CA PRO A 187 8.45 -7.75 -9.88
C PRO A 187 8.51 -6.23 -10.06
N THR A 188 9.44 -5.71 -10.88
CA THR A 188 9.49 -4.28 -11.19
C THR A 188 8.50 -3.93 -12.31
N LEU A 189 8.08 -2.66 -12.39
CA LEU A 189 7.25 -2.14 -13.48
C LEU A 189 5.94 -2.92 -13.71
N LEU A 190 5.37 -3.50 -12.66
CA LEU A 190 4.25 -4.44 -12.77
C LEU A 190 3.01 -3.78 -13.39
N VAL A 191 2.60 -2.62 -12.89
CA VAL A 191 1.47 -1.84 -13.44
C VAL A 191 1.76 -1.38 -14.87
N GLN A 192 3.01 -1.00 -15.16
CA GLN A 192 3.39 -0.56 -16.50
C GLN A 192 3.35 -1.70 -17.54
N ARG A 193 3.46 -2.96 -17.10
CA ARG A 193 3.40 -4.16 -17.96
C ARG A 193 2.02 -4.78 -18.04
N THR A 194 1.31 -4.84 -16.92
CA THR A 194 0.02 -5.55 -16.80
C THR A 194 -1.19 -4.61 -16.77
N GLY A 195 -0.95 -3.29 -16.75
CA GLY A 195 -2.00 -2.33 -16.49
C GLY A 195 -2.62 -2.58 -15.12
N TYR A 196 -3.95 -2.69 -15.09
CA TYR A 196 -4.74 -2.96 -13.90
C TYR A 196 -5.05 -4.46 -13.71
N ALA A 197 -4.61 -5.35 -14.62
CA ALA A 197 -5.04 -6.76 -14.63
C ALA A 197 -4.73 -7.52 -13.33
N CYS A 198 -3.65 -7.16 -12.64
CA CYS A 198 -3.23 -7.78 -11.38
C CYS A 198 -3.54 -6.92 -10.14
N MET A 199 -4.30 -5.84 -10.31
CA MET A 199 -4.57 -4.87 -9.25
C MET A 199 -6.02 -5.06 -8.78
N ASP A 200 -6.18 -5.56 -7.55
CA ASP A 200 -7.44 -5.53 -6.83
C ASP A 200 -7.65 -4.13 -6.26
N GLU A 201 -8.58 -3.42 -6.87
CA GLU A 201 -9.01 -2.08 -6.50
C GLU A 201 -10.22 -2.10 -5.55
N ASP A 202 -10.81 -3.27 -5.25
CA ASP A 202 -11.97 -3.37 -4.36
C ASP A 202 -11.58 -2.96 -2.93
N GLY A 203 -12.50 -2.27 -2.26
CA GLY A 203 -12.24 -1.65 -0.95
C GLY A 203 -11.36 -0.39 -1.00
N PHE A 204 -10.71 -0.06 -2.12
CA PHE A 204 -9.89 1.15 -2.24
C PHE A 204 -10.64 2.32 -2.93
N PRO A 205 -10.31 3.57 -2.60
CA PRO A 205 -10.79 4.71 -3.37
C PRO A 205 -10.36 4.60 -4.84
N ARG A 206 -11.20 5.08 -5.76
CA ARG A 206 -10.85 5.11 -7.19
C ARG A 206 -9.59 5.94 -7.41
N PHE A 207 -8.76 5.52 -8.37
CA PHE A 207 -7.48 6.16 -8.71
C PHE A 207 -6.37 6.01 -7.66
N SER A 208 -6.49 5.03 -6.75
CA SER A 208 -5.44 4.72 -5.76
C SER A 208 -4.24 3.96 -6.32
N VAL A 209 -4.45 3.14 -7.36
CA VAL A 209 -3.37 2.35 -7.96
C VAL A 209 -2.33 3.25 -8.60
N ASP A 210 -1.07 3.06 -8.19
CA ASP A 210 0.08 3.65 -8.84
C ASP A 210 1.23 2.65 -8.96
N GLY A 211 2.10 2.86 -9.94
CA GLY A 211 3.18 1.93 -10.26
C GLY A 211 4.26 1.79 -9.17
N GLU A 212 4.35 2.72 -8.22
CA GLU A 212 5.34 2.65 -7.13
C GLU A 212 4.86 1.81 -5.95
N SER A 213 3.54 1.68 -5.78
CA SER A 213 2.88 0.99 -4.66
C SER A 213 2.05 -0.22 -5.09
N ALA A 214 2.31 -0.78 -6.28
CA ALA A 214 1.55 -1.90 -6.87
C ALA A 214 1.36 -3.13 -5.97
N HIS A 215 2.33 -3.42 -5.08
CA HIS A 215 2.27 -4.55 -4.15
C HIS A 215 1.11 -4.50 -3.15
N ILE A 216 0.54 -3.31 -2.91
CA ILE A 216 -0.60 -3.11 -2.00
C ILE A 216 -1.89 -3.67 -2.60
N PHE A 217 -1.97 -3.73 -3.92
CA PHE A 217 -3.16 -4.15 -4.67
C PHE A 217 -2.97 -5.50 -5.34
N TYR A 218 -1.81 -6.13 -5.17
CA TYR A 218 -1.48 -7.29 -5.98
C TYR A 218 -2.37 -8.48 -5.63
N ASP A 219 -3.19 -8.89 -6.59
CA ASP A 219 -3.92 -10.13 -6.55
C ASP A 219 -3.78 -10.88 -7.89
N HIS A 220 -3.32 -12.12 -7.80
CA HIS A 220 -3.14 -12.99 -8.94
C HIS A 220 -4.42 -13.73 -9.34
N GLU A 221 -5.47 -13.67 -8.53
CA GLU A 221 -6.77 -14.27 -8.79
C GLU A 221 -7.74 -13.32 -9.51
N CYS A 222 -7.34 -12.07 -9.79
CA CYS A 222 -8.16 -11.14 -10.57
C CYS A 222 -8.39 -11.62 -12.01
N GLU A 223 -9.66 -11.58 -12.42
CA GLU A 223 -10.17 -12.06 -13.70
C GLU A 223 -10.67 -10.90 -14.57
N VAL A 224 -10.97 -11.20 -15.83
CA VAL A 224 -11.61 -10.23 -16.73
C VAL A 224 -13.03 -9.95 -16.25
N GLU A 225 -13.29 -8.69 -15.90
CA GLU A 225 -14.57 -8.24 -15.37
C GLU A 225 -15.32 -7.31 -16.33
N ALA A 226 -16.65 -7.32 -16.24
CA ALA A 226 -17.51 -6.38 -16.92
C ALA A 226 -18.02 -5.29 -15.95
N PRO A 227 -18.27 -4.06 -16.42
CA PRO A 227 -18.89 -3.03 -15.59
C PRO A 227 -20.22 -3.50 -14.98
N GLY A 228 -20.35 -3.40 -13.66
CA GLY A 228 -21.48 -3.87 -12.86
C GLY A 228 -21.33 -5.29 -12.26
N GLU A 229 -20.24 -5.99 -12.56
CA GLU A 229 -19.87 -7.30 -12.00
C GLU A 229 -18.53 -7.22 -11.26
N GLU A 230 -18.19 -6.04 -10.73
CA GLU A 230 -16.87 -5.75 -10.17
C GLU A 230 -16.57 -6.62 -8.94
N SER A 231 -15.41 -7.27 -8.94
CA SER A 231 -14.83 -7.89 -7.75
C SER A 231 -13.37 -7.51 -7.51
N CYS A 232 -12.62 -7.18 -8.56
CA CYS A 232 -11.28 -6.61 -8.49
C CYS A 232 -11.22 -5.20 -9.07
N HIS A 233 -11.93 -4.91 -10.16
CA HIS A 233 -11.63 -3.72 -10.96
C HIS A 233 -12.70 -2.62 -10.82
N LEU A 234 -12.29 -1.50 -10.22
CA LEU A 234 -13.09 -0.28 -10.07
C LEU A 234 -12.61 0.86 -10.98
N SER A 235 -11.55 0.62 -11.76
CA SER A 235 -10.96 1.52 -12.74
C SER A 235 -11.95 1.93 -13.84
N LEU A 236 -11.65 3.07 -14.48
CA LEU A 236 -12.42 3.54 -15.65
C LEU A 236 -12.16 2.69 -16.90
N VAL A 237 -11.10 1.87 -16.89
CA VAL A 237 -10.67 1.02 -17.99
C VAL A 237 -10.48 -0.38 -17.44
N TYR A 238 -11.41 -1.27 -17.78
CA TYR A 238 -11.35 -2.67 -17.39
C TYR A 238 -10.24 -3.39 -18.17
N PRO A 239 -9.44 -4.24 -17.52
CA PRO A 239 -8.47 -5.09 -18.19
C PRO A 239 -9.13 -6.02 -19.23
N ASP A 240 -8.46 -6.22 -20.36
CA ASP A 240 -8.87 -7.18 -21.40
C ASP A 240 -8.31 -8.60 -21.14
N GLU A 241 -7.46 -8.76 -20.13
CA GLU A 241 -6.73 -9.97 -19.74
C GLU A 241 -6.90 -10.19 -18.24
N SER A 242 -6.98 -11.44 -17.77
CA SER A 242 -6.85 -11.74 -16.33
C SER A 242 -5.43 -11.47 -15.85
N CYS A 243 -5.19 -11.42 -14.54
CA CYS A 243 -3.82 -11.23 -14.03
C CYS A 243 -2.88 -12.32 -14.58
N LEU A 244 -3.30 -13.59 -14.53
CA LEU A 244 -2.46 -14.70 -14.99
C LEU A 244 -2.18 -14.65 -16.49
N GLU A 245 -3.14 -14.21 -17.31
CA GLU A 245 -2.96 -13.98 -18.75
C GLU A 245 -2.00 -12.82 -19.01
N ALA A 246 -2.16 -11.70 -18.30
CA ALA A 246 -1.28 -10.55 -18.41
C ALA A 246 0.16 -10.88 -17.98
N LEU A 247 0.34 -11.68 -16.93
CA LEU A 247 1.65 -12.16 -16.52
C LEU A 247 2.29 -13.02 -17.62
N ASP A 248 1.56 -14.00 -18.16
CA ASP A 248 2.04 -14.87 -19.26
C ASP A 248 2.36 -14.09 -20.54
N ALA A 249 1.65 -13.00 -20.80
CA ALA A 249 1.79 -12.22 -22.03
C ALA A 249 2.91 -11.19 -21.97
N HIS A 250 3.23 -10.64 -20.79
CA HIS A 250 4.04 -9.43 -20.67
C HIS A 250 5.31 -9.57 -19.82
N VAL A 251 5.43 -10.57 -18.93
CA VAL A 251 6.57 -10.64 -17.99
C VAL A 251 7.02 -12.07 -17.60
N GLY A 252 6.17 -13.07 -17.77
CA GLY A 252 6.34 -14.43 -17.26
C GLY A 252 6.05 -14.54 -15.76
N LYS A 253 5.70 -15.74 -15.31
CA LYS A 253 5.31 -15.98 -13.91
C LYS A 253 6.03 -17.15 -13.25
N VAL A 254 5.96 -17.19 -11.93
CA VAL A 254 6.41 -18.30 -11.10
C VAL A 254 5.33 -18.66 -10.11
N GLU A 255 4.98 -19.94 -10.08
CA GLU A 255 4.16 -20.52 -9.03
C GLU A 255 5.06 -20.87 -7.85
N LEU A 256 4.65 -20.49 -6.65
CA LEU A 256 5.34 -20.84 -5.42
C LEU A 256 4.35 -21.17 -4.31
N THR A 257 4.90 -21.62 -3.19
CA THR A 257 4.15 -21.80 -1.96
C THR A 257 4.93 -21.16 -0.83
N ILE A 258 4.23 -20.41 0.01
CA ILE A 258 4.76 -19.93 1.29
C ILE A 258 4.33 -20.95 2.34
N ASP A 259 5.31 -21.71 2.82
CA ASP A 259 5.09 -22.77 3.81
C ASP A 259 5.29 -22.22 5.21
N TYR A 260 4.31 -22.48 6.07
CA TYR A 260 4.28 -22.15 7.48
C TYR A 260 4.35 -23.44 8.29
N THR A 261 5.19 -23.49 9.31
CA THR A 261 5.30 -24.65 10.22
C THR A 261 5.36 -24.17 11.67
N ARG A 262 4.41 -24.62 12.50
CA ARG A 262 4.40 -24.35 13.94
C ARG A 262 5.60 -25.03 14.59
N LEU A 263 6.45 -24.25 15.24
CA LEU A 263 7.62 -24.76 15.95
C LEU A 263 7.32 -24.97 17.44
N ALA A 264 8.04 -25.90 18.05
CA ALA A 264 8.13 -25.96 19.51
C ALA A 264 8.77 -24.67 20.03
N TRP A 265 8.33 -24.20 21.20
CA TRP A 265 8.93 -23.03 21.82
C TRP A 265 10.43 -23.25 22.08
N ASP A 266 11.25 -22.32 21.61
CA ASP A 266 12.68 -22.25 21.88
C ASP A 266 13.05 -20.79 22.15
N ALA A 267 13.54 -20.52 23.37
CA ALA A 267 13.83 -19.16 23.80
C ALA A 267 14.93 -18.48 22.97
N ALA A 268 15.91 -19.23 22.48
CA ALA A 268 16.98 -18.66 21.66
C ALA A 268 16.50 -18.31 20.24
N ALA A 269 15.61 -19.14 19.67
CA ALA A 269 14.94 -18.85 18.41
C ALA A 269 14.00 -17.64 18.54
N ALA A 270 13.24 -17.55 19.64
CA ALA A 270 12.43 -16.37 19.94
C ALA A 270 13.28 -15.11 20.08
N ASP A 271 14.39 -15.16 20.82
CA ASP A 271 15.32 -14.04 20.93
C ASP A 271 15.90 -13.60 19.59
N ALA A 272 16.18 -14.55 18.69
CA ALA A 272 16.67 -14.25 17.34
C ALA A 272 15.59 -13.71 16.40
N ALA A 273 14.34 -14.11 16.58
CA ALA A 273 13.20 -13.65 15.80
C ALA A 273 12.62 -12.32 16.30
N ARG A 274 12.90 -11.93 17.55
CA ARG A 274 12.26 -10.77 18.16
C ARG A 274 12.62 -9.46 17.45
N HIS A 275 11.61 -8.71 17.05
CA HIS A 275 11.75 -7.43 16.38
C HIS A 275 10.74 -6.41 16.90
N GLY A 276 11.11 -5.13 16.89
CA GLY A 276 10.29 -4.06 17.42
C GLY A 276 10.52 -3.79 18.92
N GLU A 277 10.28 -2.55 19.34
CA GLU A 277 10.38 -2.11 20.73
C GLU A 277 8.98 -1.75 21.24
N VAL A 278 8.58 -2.37 22.35
CA VAL A 278 7.34 -2.03 23.06
C VAL A 278 7.65 -0.94 24.06
N VAL A 279 7.11 0.26 23.84
CA VAL A 279 7.43 1.46 24.63
C VAL A 279 6.43 1.69 25.77
N SER A 280 5.22 1.13 25.67
CA SER A 280 4.18 1.18 26.69
C SER A 280 3.67 -0.23 26.97
N MET A 281 3.78 -0.69 28.22
CA MET A 281 3.22 -1.97 28.67
C MET A 281 1.80 -1.83 29.23
N ASP A 282 1.38 -0.60 29.54
CA ASP A 282 0.14 -0.31 30.26
C ASP A 282 -0.96 0.24 29.33
N GLY A 283 -0.79 0.10 28.01
CA GLY A 283 -1.77 0.53 27.01
C GLY A 283 -1.19 0.70 25.60
N PRO A 284 -2.02 1.13 24.64
CA PRO A 284 -1.58 1.46 23.29
C PRO A 284 -0.69 2.70 23.25
N ASN A 285 0.11 2.81 22.19
CA ASN A 285 0.88 4.02 21.90
C ASN A 285 1.22 4.07 20.41
N LEU A 286 0.78 5.11 19.71
CA LEU A 286 1.02 5.29 18.29
C LEU A 286 2.34 6.01 18.06
N ARG A 287 3.06 5.60 17.01
CA ARG A 287 4.31 6.22 16.60
C ARG A 287 4.31 6.48 15.11
N VAL A 288 4.56 7.71 14.71
CA VAL A 288 4.75 8.05 13.29
C VAL A 288 5.98 7.34 12.72
N SER A 289 5.82 6.71 11.55
CA SER A 289 6.91 6.09 10.80
C SER A 289 7.56 7.08 9.83
N THR A 290 8.77 7.56 10.16
CA THR A 290 9.57 8.36 9.22
C THR A 290 10.14 7.56 8.06
N GLU A 291 10.22 6.23 8.19
CA GLU A 291 10.62 5.34 7.10
C GLU A 291 9.58 5.32 5.98
N HIS A 292 8.29 5.18 6.32
CA HIS A 292 7.20 5.29 5.35
C HIS A 292 7.11 6.71 4.79
N LEU A 293 7.22 7.74 5.65
CA LEU A 293 7.18 9.13 5.20
C LEU A 293 8.31 9.49 4.22
N ALA A 294 9.45 8.79 4.29
CA ALA A 294 10.54 8.92 3.33
C ALA A 294 10.20 8.34 1.95
N ASN A 295 9.18 7.49 1.82
CA ASN A 295 8.61 7.12 0.53
C ASN A 295 7.71 8.24 0.01
N HIS A 296 8.32 9.21 -0.66
CA HIS A 296 7.63 10.36 -1.23
C HIS A 296 7.98 10.56 -2.70
N ARG A 297 7.05 11.15 -3.45
CA ARG A 297 7.23 11.44 -4.88
C ARG A 297 6.48 12.70 -5.27
N VAL A 298 7.12 13.51 -6.11
CA VAL A 298 6.48 14.67 -6.72
C VAL A 298 5.91 14.23 -8.05
N VAL A 299 4.62 14.48 -8.26
CA VAL A 299 3.88 14.18 -9.49
C VAL A 299 3.13 15.40 -9.98
N TYR A 300 2.70 15.35 -11.24
CA TYR A 300 1.74 16.30 -11.78
C TYR A 300 0.46 15.54 -12.10
N GLU A 301 -0.67 16.09 -11.66
CA GLU A 301 -1.97 15.50 -11.88
C GLU A 301 -2.96 16.57 -12.33
N TYR A 302 -3.85 16.23 -13.26
CA TYR A 302 -4.91 17.14 -13.66
C TYR A 302 -6.17 16.85 -12.85
N ILE A 303 -6.55 17.78 -11.98
CA ILE A 303 -7.73 17.68 -11.14
C ILE A 303 -8.93 18.30 -11.85
N ALA A 304 -9.91 17.47 -12.22
CA ALA A 304 -11.13 17.96 -12.85
C ALA A 304 -12.03 18.70 -11.84
N ALA A 305 -12.82 19.67 -12.31
CA ALA A 305 -13.71 20.47 -11.46
C ALA A 305 -14.84 19.67 -10.78
N ASN A 306 -15.13 18.47 -11.28
CA ASN A 306 -16.09 17.53 -10.71
C ASN A 306 -15.41 16.31 -10.06
N SER A 307 -14.10 16.38 -9.80
CA SER A 307 -13.37 15.31 -9.13
C SER A 307 -13.66 15.28 -7.64
N CYS A 308 -13.49 14.10 -7.03
CA CYS A 308 -13.61 13.93 -5.59
C CYS A 308 -12.52 14.66 -4.83
N ALA A 309 -11.29 14.65 -5.34
CA ALA A 309 -10.19 15.43 -4.77
C ALA A 309 -10.54 16.93 -4.62
N TYR A 310 -11.26 17.53 -5.56
CA TYR A 310 -11.72 18.91 -5.41
C TYR A 310 -12.94 19.04 -4.51
N ALA A 311 -13.92 18.13 -4.64
CA ALA A 311 -15.14 18.15 -3.82
C ALA A 311 -14.85 17.99 -2.32
N GLU A 312 -13.83 17.21 -1.98
CA GLU A 312 -13.35 16.96 -0.61
C GLU A 312 -12.29 17.98 -0.14
N GLY A 313 -12.01 19.02 -0.93
CA GLY A 313 -11.09 20.10 -0.54
C GLY A 313 -9.61 19.71 -0.49
N CYS A 314 -9.22 18.60 -1.13
CA CYS A 314 -7.83 18.11 -1.15
C CYS A 314 -6.90 18.96 -2.03
N VAL A 315 -7.47 19.84 -2.85
CA VAL A 315 -6.76 20.89 -3.60
C VAL A 315 -7.57 22.19 -3.56
N PRO A 316 -6.93 23.37 -3.58
CA PRO A 316 -7.64 24.64 -3.49
C PRO A 316 -8.44 24.99 -4.75
N GLU A 317 -8.04 24.45 -5.92
CA GLU A 317 -8.71 24.70 -7.20
C GLU A 317 -8.47 23.56 -8.22
N PRO A 318 -9.36 23.38 -9.21
CA PRO A 318 -9.16 22.43 -10.31
C PRO A 318 -8.05 22.87 -11.28
N GLY A 319 -7.54 21.92 -12.06
CA GLY A 319 -6.51 22.13 -13.09
C GLY A 319 -5.29 21.24 -12.90
N TRP A 320 -4.20 21.51 -13.62
CA TRP A 320 -2.92 20.85 -13.34
C TRP A 320 -2.40 21.27 -11.98
N ARG A 321 -2.17 20.30 -11.11
CA ARG A 321 -1.58 20.47 -9.78
C ARG A 321 -0.26 19.74 -9.71
N ARG A 322 0.68 20.32 -8.98
CA ARG A 322 1.95 19.68 -8.60
C ARG A 322 1.79 19.16 -7.18
N LEU A 323 1.81 17.85 -7.03
CA LEU A 323 1.47 17.17 -5.78
C LEU A 323 2.71 16.47 -5.22
N LEU A 324 3.02 16.73 -3.95
CA LEU A 324 3.95 15.92 -3.17
C LEU A 324 3.16 14.80 -2.50
N ARG A 325 3.17 13.63 -3.10
CA ARG A 325 2.60 12.39 -2.55
C ARG A 325 3.59 11.73 -1.61
N PHE A 326 3.09 11.07 -0.59
CA PHE A 326 3.91 10.38 0.40
C PHE A 326 3.12 9.22 1.01
N ASP A 327 3.82 8.21 1.50
CA ASP A 327 3.19 7.25 2.40
C ASP A 327 3.12 7.88 3.81
N SER A 328 2.04 7.66 4.53
CA SER A 328 1.90 8.03 5.94
C SER A 328 1.53 6.79 6.73
N ALA A 329 2.22 6.56 7.84
CA ALA A 329 1.97 5.37 8.66
C ALA A 329 2.17 5.65 10.14
N THR A 330 1.32 5.07 10.98
CA THR A 330 1.53 5.00 12.43
C THR A 330 1.65 3.55 12.86
N LEU A 331 2.63 3.26 13.72
CA LEU A 331 2.82 1.96 14.35
C LEU A 331 2.24 2.01 15.76
N ASN A 332 1.43 1.02 16.14
CA ASN A 332 1.15 0.82 17.54
C ASN A 332 2.34 0.12 18.22
N VAL A 333 3.12 0.88 18.99
CA VAL A 333 4.27 0.43 19.77
C VAL A 333 3.92 0.15 21.24
N GLY A 334 2.64 0.19 21.59
CA GLY A 334 2.12 -0.27 22.87
C GLY A 334 1.93 -1.79 22.92
N ALA A 335 1.64 -2.29 24.11
CA ALA A 335 1.33 -3.70 24.37
C ALA A 335 -0.14 -4.05 24.16
N GLU A 336 -1.01 -3.05 24.01
CA GLU A 336 -2.45 -3.20 23.80
C GLU A 336 -2.87 -2.53 22.50
N ALA A 337 -4.01 -2.95 21.93
CA ALA A 337 -4.55 -2.34 20.73
C ALA A 337 -5.09 -0.93 21.00
N VAL A 338 -4.98 -0.06 20.01
CA VAL A 338 -5.81 1.15 19.93
C VAL A 338 -7.18 0.70 19.43
N ALA A 339 -8.24 0.98 20.19
CA ALA A 339 -9.62 0.76 19.75
C ALA A 339 -10.33 2.10 19.60
N ILE A 340 -10.97 2.34 18.46
CA ILE A 340 -11.90 3.46 18.25
C ILE A 340 -13.35 2.97 18.32
N GLY A 341 -13.58 1.76 17.82
CA GLY A 341 -14.87 1.08 17.89
C GLY A 341 -15.62 1.04 16.56
N GLU A 342 -16.90 0.66 16.64
CA GLU A 342 -17.75 0.48 15.46
C GLU A 342 -18.01 1.80 14.74
N VAL A 343 -18.18 1.69 13.42
CA VAL A 343 -18.74 2.72 12.55
C VAL A 343 -19.66 2.02 11.54
N ASP A 344 -20.84 2.58 11.30
CA ASP A 344 -21.70 2.15 10.19
C ASP A 344 -21.09 2.65 8.86
N TYR A 345 -19.95 2.05 8.50
CA TYR A 345 -19.02 2.54 7.49
C TYR A 345 -19.70 2.82 6.14
N LEU A 346 -20.61 1.93 5.71
CA LEU A 346 -21.30 1.98 4.42
C LEU A 346 -22.77 2.47 4.51
N ILE A 347 -23.24 2.93 5.68
CA ILE A 347 -24.65 3.30 5.92
C ILE A 347 -25.61 2.12 5.65
N GLU A 348 -25.31 0.95 6.19
CA GLU A 348 -26.18 -0.24 6.08
C GLU A 348 -27.29 -0.24 7.14
N GLY A 349 -27.11 0.51 8.23
CA GLY A 349 -27.97 0.55 9.40
C GLY A 349 -28.61 1.91 9.68
N ASP A 350 -29.03 2.11 10.93
CA ASP A 350 -29.32 3.44 11.46
C ASP A 350 -27.99 4.03 11.93
N PRO A 351 -27.44 5.08 11.30
CA PRO A 351 -26.15 5.66 11.72
C PRO A 351 -26.19 6.14 13.16
N GLN A 352 -27.37 6.52 13.65
CA GLN A 352 -27.59 6.92 15.04
C GLN A 352 -27.58 5.73 16.00
N ALA A 353 -27.42 4.50 15.56
CA ALA A 353 -27.25 3.33 16.43
C ALA A 353 -25.80 3.19 16.94
N VAL A 354 -24.83 3.83 16.28
CA VAL A 354 -23.42 3.79 16.64
C VAL A 354 -23.04 5.06 17.40
N ASP A 355 -22.38 4.90 18.55
CA ASP A 355 -22.12 6.01 19.47
C ASP A 355 -21.22 7.09 18.82
N ASN A 356 -20.17 6.68 18.12
CA ASN A 356 -19.25 7.59 17.43
C ASN A 356 -19.95 8.52 16.42
N HIS A 357 -21.00 8.07 15.73
CA HIS A 357 -21.76 8.93 14.81
C HIS A 357 -22.54 10.02 15.52
N ARG A 358 -22.96 9.80 16.77
CA ARG A 358 -23.71 10.80 17.55
C ARG A 358 -22.81 11.94 18.03
N HIS A 359 -21.50 11.70 18.07
CA HIS A 359 -20.48 12.63 18.55
C HIS A 359 -19.75 13.37 17.43
N GLY A 360 -20.14 13.19 16.17
CA GLY A 360 -19.63 13.97 15.04
C GLY A 360 -18.18 13.68 14.64
N VAL A 361 -17.60 12.56 15.12
CA VAL A 361 -16.20 12.19 14.87
C VAL A 361 -15.95 11.66 13.45
N TYR A 362 -17.04 11.29 12.76
CA TYR A 362 -17.03 10.76 11.40
C TYR A 362 -17.77 11.70 10.45
N GLU A 363 -17.20 11.95 9.28
CA GLU A 363 -17.82 12.69 8.18
C GLU A 363 -18.08 11.76 6.99
N PHE A 364 -19.28 11.82 6.41
CA PHE A 364 -19.59 10.98 5.25
C PHE A 364 -19.06 11.60 3.97
N SER A 365 -18.21 10.87 3.23
CA SER A 365 -17.86 11.25 1.87
C SER A 365 -18.90 10.73 0.89
N GLU A 366 -19.65 11.64 0.25
CA GLU A 366 -20.51 11.29 -0.89
C GLU A 366 -19.71 10.71 -2.06
N CYS A 367 -18.43 11.05 -2.13
CA CYS A 367 -17.54 10.67 -3.21
C CYS A 367 -17.04 9.24 -3.07
N HIS A 368 -16.79 8.80 -1.85
CA HIS A 368 -16.29 7.45 -1.54
C HIS A 368 -17.39 6.52 -1.00
N GLY A 369 -18.56 7.06 -0.66
CA GLY A 369 -19.71 6.28 -0.24
C GLY A 369 -19.56 5.67 1.15
N HIS A 370 -18.65 6.21 1.97
CA HIS A 370 -18.38 5.73 3.32
C HIS A 370 -17.95 6.86 4.28
N TYR A 371 -17.94 6.56 5.57
CA TYR A 371 -17.52 7.48 6.62
C TYR A 371 -16.00 7.58 6.78
N HIS A 372 -15.54 8.79 7.05
CA HIS A 372 -14.16 9.18 7.26
C HIS A 372 -13.97 9.62 8.70
N PHE A 373 -13.05 8.98 9.42
CA PHE A 373 -12.62 9.47 10.72
C PHE A 373 -11.85 10.79 10.53
N GLN A 374 -12.26 11.82 11.28
CA GLN A 374 -11.64 13.14 11.27
C GLN A 374 -10.62 13.26 12.40
N HIS A 375 -9.72 14.25 12.35
CA HIS A 375 -8.75 14.55 13.43
C HIS A 375 -7.67 13.49 13.72
N TYR A 376 -7.42 12.56 12.80
CA TYR A 376 -6.35 11.56 12.99
C TYR A 376 -4.95 12.06 12.66
N GLY A 377 -4.79 12.97 11.69
CA GLY A 377 -3.46 13.36 11.24
C GLY A 377 -3.41 14.71 10.55
N GLU A 378 -2.36 15.47 10.85
CA GLU A 378 -1.99 16.70 10.17
C GLU A 378 -0.69 16.51 9.37
N PHE A 379 -0.67 17.06 8.16
CA PHE A 379 0.51 17.03 7.29
C PHE A 379 0.92 18.44 6.91
N SER A 380 2.21 18.67 6.71
CA SER A 380 2.68 19.94 6.13
C SER A 380 4.01 19.81 5.40
N TYR A 381 4.21 20.66 4.40
CA TYR A 381 5.50 20.84 3.73
C TYR A 381 5.73 22.32 3.42
N ALA A 382 6.86 22.87 3.87
CA ALA A 382 7.20 24.30 3.66
C ALA A 382 6.09 25.30 4.09
N ASN A 383 5.34 24.97 5.16
CA ASN A 383 4.16 25.70 5.65
C ASN A 383 2.90 25.62 4.75
N MET A 384 2.94 24.83 3.68
CA MET A 384 1.74 24.46 2.96
C MET A 384 1.06 23.32 3.72
N PRO A 385 -0.26 23.39 3.96
CA PRO A 385 -0.99 22.30 4.58
C PRO A 385 -1.04 21.12 3.60
N GLY A 386 -0.75 19.93 4.11
CA GLY A 386 -1.12 18.70 3.44
C GLY A 386 -2.57 18.34 3.77
N THR A 387 -3.15 17.49 2.94
CA THR A 387 -4.50 16.97 3.17
C THR A 387 -4.42 15.46 3.33
N LYS A 388 -5.40 14.92 4.06
CA LYS A 388 -5.95 13.57 3.89
C LYS A 388 -7.41 13.69 4.33
N ALA A 389 -8.33 13.68 3.37
CA ALA A 389 -9.74 14.02 3.61
C ALA A 389 -10.49 12.98 4.47
N GLY A 390 -9.93 11.78 4.62
CA GLY A 390 -10.53 10.77 5.45
C GLY A 390 -9.62 9.61 5.79
N PHE A 391 -9.74 9.17 7.04
CA PHE A 391 -9.04 8.04 7.61
C PHE A 391 -10.02 6.90 7.91
N CYS A 392 -9.55 5.68 7.72
CA CYS A 392 -10.09 4.45 8.26
C CYS A 392 -8.92 3.76 8.98
N LEU A 393 -8.96 3.68 10.30
CA LEU A 393 -7.85 3.08 11.04
C LEU A 393 -8.00 1.56 11.04
N GLU A 394 -7.04 0.89 10.42
CA GLU A 394 -6.98 -0.56 10.32
C GLU A 394 -5.55 -1.09 10.46
N SER A 395 -5.41 -2.40 10.71
CA SER A 395 -4.09 -3.04 10.83
C SER A 395 -3.62 -3.57 9.47
N THR A 396 -2.94 -2.71 8.72
CA THR A 396 -2.54 -2.92 7.31
C THR A 396 -1.22 -3.68 7.11
N ASP A 397 -0.29 -3.58 8.05
CA ASP A 397 1.03 -4.21 7.96
C ASP A 397 1.61 -4.51 9.35
N ARG A 398 2.45 -5.54 9.46
CA ARG A 398 2.97 -6.02 10.74
C ARG A 398 4.38 -5.52 11.00
N GLY A 399 4.50 -4.47 11.81
CA GLY A 399 5.77 -3.80 12.11
C GLY A 399 6.63 -4.44 13.20
N HIS A 400 6.01 -5.13 14.17
CA HIS A 400 6.72 -5.84 15.24
C HIS A 400 6.69 -7.36 15.05
N ASN A 401 7.61 -8.07 15.69
CA ASN A 401 7.65 -9.53 15.73
C ASN A 401 7.98 -9.99 17.15
N ASN A 402 7.00 -9.99 18.04
CA ASN A 402 7.19 -10.36 19.44
C ASN A 402 5.93 -11.01 20.02
N GLU A 403 6.05 -11.49 21.25
CA GLU A 403 5.02 -12.22 22.01
C GLU A 403 3.74 -11.43 22.28
N LEU A 404 3.75 -10.12 22.06
CA LEU A 404 2.59 -9.23 22.24
C LEU A 404 1.94 -8.84 20.91
N THR A 405 2.53 -9.22 19.78
CA THR A 405 2.02 -8.87 18.46
C THR A 405 1.16 -10.01 17.92
N PRO A 406 -0.19 -9.88 17.87
CA PRO A 406 -1.06 -10.92 17.34
C PRO A 406 -0.81 -11.17 15.84
N LEU A 407 -1.20 -12.35 15.36
CA LEU A 407 -1.22 -12.64 13.91
C LEU A 407 -2.52 -12.21 13.27
N SER A 408 -3.66 -12.43 13.94
CA SER A 408 -4.96 -11.99 13.44
C SER A 408 -5.09 -10.48 13.63
N ALA A 409 -5.17 -9.73 12.53
CA ALA A 409 -5.58 -8.33 12.56
C ALA A 409 -7.09 -8.27 12.81
N HIS A 410 -7.51 -7.54 13.85
CA HIS A 410 -8.92 -7.45 14.27
C HIS A 410 -9.61 -6.20 13.75
N TYR A 411 -8.85 -5.17 13.40
CA TYR A 411 -9.37 -3.86 13.05
C TYR A 411 -9.36 -3.64 11.55
N GLU A 412 -10.51 -3.20 11.05
CA GLU A 412 -10.84 -2.89 9.66
C GLU A 412 -11.78 -1.67 9.62
N CYS A 413 -12.12 -1.15 8.44
CA CYS A 413 -12.90 0.09 8.34
C CYS A 413 -14.27 0.10 9.05
N GLY A 414 -14.92 -1.06 9.24
CA GLY A 414 -16.18 -1.17 9.98
C GLY A 414 -16.01 -1.20 11.52
N TYR A 415 -14.83 -1.61 12.00
CA TYR A 415 -14.48 -1.63 13.41
C TYR A 415 -13.03 -1.17 13.57
N GLN A 416 -12.86 0.12 13.84
CA GLN A 416 -11.59 0.80 13.63
C GLN A 416 -10.66 0.74 14.84
N GLY A 417 -9.37 0.66 14.56
CA GLY A 417 -8.30 0.55 15.53
C GLY A 417 -7.00 0.02 14.92
N VAL A 418 -5.98 -0.16 15.76
CA VAL A 418 -4.67 -0.67 15.35
C VAL A 418 -4.15 -1.65 16.40
N ASP A 419 -3.97 -2.91 16.00
CA ASP A 419 -3.46 -3.97 16.87
C ASP A 419 -2.04 -3.67 17.37
N ALA A 420 -1.68 -4.19 18.55
CA ALA A 420 -0.34 -4.03 19.11
C ALA A 420 0.72 -4.55 18.13
N GLY A 421 1.69 -3.71 17.77
CA GLY A 421 2.77 -4.04 16.83
C GLY A 421 2.40 -3.96 15.35
N TRP A 422 1.20 -3.49 15.00
CA TRP A 422 0.75 -3.29 13.63
C TRP A 422 0.80 -1.81 13.21
N TYR A 423 0.94 -1.61 11.90
CA TYR A 423 0.85 -0.31 11.24
C TYR A 423 -0.55 -0.08 10.67
N ASP A 424 -0.99 1.16 10.74
CA ASP A 424 -1.98 1.74 9.83
C ASP A 424 -1.23 2.54 8.75
N VAL A 425 -1.25 2.09 7.49
CA VAL A 425 -0.46 2.64 6.37
C VAL A 425 -1.39 3.20 5.28
N TYR A 426 -1.25 4.50 5.02
CA TYR A 426 -1.82 5.17 3.86
C TYR A 426 -0.74 5.43 2.83
N HIS A 427 -0.81 4.74 1.71
CA HIS A 427 0.17 4.88 0.64
C HIS A 427 -0.05 6.15 -0.19
N GLY A 428 1.01 6.66 -0.82
CA GLY A 428 0.98 7.90 -1.60
C GLY A 428 0.17 7.83 -2.90
N GLY A 429 -0.31 6.65 -3.29
CA GLY A 429 -1.26 6.46 -4.39
C GLY A 429 -2.67 6.91 -4.03
N LEU A 430 -3.05 6.81 -2.75
CA LEU A 430 -4.39 7.16 -2.29
C LEU A 430 -4.76 8.60 -2.63
N PRO A 431 -5.96 8.83 -3.19
CA PRO A 431 -6.49 10.17 -3.35
C PRO A 431 -6.44 10.95 -2.04
N CYS A 432 -6.14 12.24 -2.19
CA CYS A 432 -6.02 13.21 -1.11
C CYS A 432 -4.85 12.99 -0.15
N ASN A 433 -3.95 12.01 -0.35
CA ASN A 433 -2.77 11.79 0.50
C ASN A 433 -1.53 12.54 -0.05
N TRP A 434 -1.57 13.87 0.01
CA TRP A 434 -0.52 14.73 -0.55
C TRP A 434 -0.46 16.12 0.07
N VAL A 435 0.64 16.84 -0.21
CA VAL A 435 0.70 18.31 -0.12
C VAL A 435 0.62 18.90 -1.52
N ASP A 436 -0.29 19.84 -1.74
CA ASP A 436 -0.30 20.64 -2.96
C ASP A 436 0.83 21.67 -2.92
N VAL A 437 1.81 21.48 -3.79
CA VAL A 437 3.04 22.29 -3.87
C VAL A 437 3.10 23.11 -5.16
N THR A 438 1.96 23.32 -5.81
CA THR A 438 1.84 24.04 -7.10
C THR A 438 2.37 25.47 -6.99
N ASP A 439 2.06 26.16 -5.90
CA ASP A 439 2.39 27.58 -5.70
C ASP A 439 3.74 27.81 -5.00
N ILE A 440 4.51 26.76 -4.72
CA ILE A 440 5.86 26.89 -4.17
C ILE A 440 6.84 27.20 -5.31
N ASP A 441 7.41 28.41 -5.30
CA ASP A 441 8.39 28.83 -6.30
C ASP A 441 9.75 28.14 -6.12
N THR A 442 10.03 27.17 -6.99
CA THR A 442 11.35 26.54 -7.14
C THR A 442 12.03 26.86 -8.47
N ALA A 443 11.64 27.96 -9.14
CA ALA A 443 12.21 28.34 -10.44
C ALA A 443 13.70 28.72 -10.35
N GLY A 444 14.17 29.14 -9.17
CA GLY A 444 15.58 29.43 -8.89
C GLY A 444 16.45 28.20 -8.65
N GLY A 445 15.86 27.00 -8.54
CA GLY A 445 16.52 25.74 -8.21
C GLY A 445 15.68 24.88 -7.27
N ALA A 446 16.05 23.60 -7.14
CA ALA A 446 15.41 22.69 -6.20
C ALA A 446 15.50 23.23 -4.76
N MET A 447 14.47 22.96 -3.97
CA MET A 447 14.32 23.43 -2.59
C MET A 447 14.14 22.22 -1.67
N THR A 448 14.86 22.19 -0.55
CA THR A 448 14.63 21.22 0.51
C THR A 448 13.86 21.85 1.66
N ALA A 449 12.79 21.19 2.12
CA ALA A 449 12.08 21.53 3.34
C ALA A 449 11.62 20.26 4.06
N ASP A 450 11.13 20.43 5.28
CA ASP A 450 10.59 19.34 6.08
C ASP A 450 9.17 18.98 5.59
N LEU A 451 8.96 17.71 5.24
CA LEU A 451 7.64 17.09 5.23
C LEU A 451 7.36 16.58 6.65
N ARG A 452 6.24 16.98 7.22
CA ARG A 452 5.84 16.66 8.60
C ARG A 452 4.55 15.88 8.62
N PHE A 453 4.46 14.96 9.56
CA PHE A 453 3.25 14.23 9.92
C PHE A 453 3.12 14.25 11.44
N ASP A 454 2.01 14.78 11.91
CA ASP A 454 1.60 14.79 13.31
C ASP A 454 0.35 13.91 13.43
N SER A 455 0.45 12.74 14.06
CA SER A 455 -0.68 11.84 14.32
C SER A 455 -1.39 12.20 15.62
N ASN A 456 -2.69 11.92 15.69
CA ASN A 456 -3.56 12.21 16.83
C ASN A 456 -3.35 13.62 17.45
N PRO A 457 -3.22 14.69 16.65
CA PRO A 457 -2.80 16.01 17.16
C PRO A 457 -3.83 16.63 18.13
N ASP A 458 -5.09 16.24 18.01
CA ASP A 458 -6.22 16.76 18.77
C ASP A 458 -6.66 15.84 19.94
N GLY A 459 -6.03 14.66 20.09
CA GLY A 459 -6.34 13.69 21.14
C GLY A 459 -7.69 13.00 20.98
N PHE A 460 -8.13 12.74 19.75
CA PHE A 460 -9.37 12.03 19.44
C PHE A 460 -9.20 10.50 19.45
N VAL A 461 -7.99 10.02 19.21
CA VAL A 461 -7.63 8.61 19.36
C VAL A 461 -7.20 8.39 20.81
N CYS A 462 -7.90 7.52 21.54
CA CYS A 462 -7.54 7.23 22.92
C CYS A 462 -6.33 6.29 22.97
N GLU A 463 -5.15 6.86 23.18
CA GLU A 463 -3.91 6.12 23.45
C GLU A 463 -3.80 5.84 24.96
N GLY A 464 -4.72 5.01 25.45
CA GLY A 464 -4.88 4.71 26.86
C GLY A 464 -6.19 3.96 27.11
N ALA A 465 -6.87 4.29 28.20
CA ALA A 465 -8.15 3.68 28.54
C ALA A 465 -9.30 4.70 28.47
N PHE A 466 -10.42 4.31 27.87
CA PHE A 466 -11.63 5.12 27.90
C PHE A 466 -12.17 5.26 29.32
N GLU A 467 -12.55 6.47 29.71
CA GLU A 467 -13.38 6.65 30.90
C GLU A 467 -14.81 6.20 30.60
N THR A 468 -15.38 5.43 31.52
CA THR A 468 -16.74 4.89 31.38
C THR A 468 -17.66 5.33 32.51
N ASP A 469 -18.95 5.42 32.21
CA ASP A 469 -19.98 5.69 33.21
C ASP A 469 -20.33 4.44 34.06
N GLU A 470 -21.29 4.55 34.98
CA GLU A 470 -21.72 3.43 35.84
C GLU A 470 -22.26 2.22 35.06
N SER A 471 -22.65 2.39 33.79
CA SER A 471 -23.13 1.32 32.90
C SER A 471 -22.03 0.69 32.05
N GLY A 472 -20.82 1.26 32.04
CA GLY A 472 -19.70 0.83 31.21
C GLY A 472 -19.68 1.48 29.82
N ALA A 473 -20.51 2.49 29.56
CA ALA A 473 -20.51 3.23 28.30
C ALA A 473 -19.39 4.29 28.30
N VAL A 474 -18.75 4.51 27.15
CA VAL A 474 -17.70 5.53 26.98
C VAL A 474 -18.27 6.91 27.27
N MET A 475 -17.55 7.71 28.05
CA MET A 475 -17.90 9.10 28.32
C MET A 475 -17.25 10.03 27.29
N TRP A 476 -17.94 11.14 27.00
CA TRP A 476 -17.55 12.10 25.96
C TRP A 476 -17.49 13.52 26.52
N GLU A 477 -16.58 14.33 25.99
CA GLU A 477 -16.49 15.77 26.28
C GLU A 477 -16.61 16.60 25.02
N SER A 478 -17.28 17.75 25.14
CA SER A 478 -17.42 18.67 24.01
C SER A 478 -16.12 19.40 23.70
N THR A 479 -15.85 19.55 22.40
CA THR A 479 -14.68 20.27 21.89
C THR A 479 -15.08 21.61 21.26
N ASP A 480 -14.08 22.38 20.81
CA ASP A 480 -14.30 23.58 20.01
C ASP A 480 -14.47 23.29 18.51
N PHE A 481 -14.40 22.02 18.09
CA PHE A 481 -14.53 21.61 16.69
C PHE A 481 -16.00 21.48 16.26
N THR A 482 -16.23 21.69 14.96
CA THR A 482 -17.55 21.58 14.34
C THR A 482 -17.43 20.82 13.03
N ALA A 483 -18.33 19.88 12.79
CA ALA A 483 -18.43 19.15 11.53
C ALA A 483 -18.86 20.07 10.38
N ALA A 484 -18.75 19.60 9.14
CA ALA A 484 -19.10 20.38 7.94
C ALA A 484 -20.57 20.88 7.92
N ASP A 485 -21.49 20.17 8.58
CA ASP A 485 -22.90 20.56 8.73
C ASP A 485 -23.15 21.55 9.90
N GLY A 486 -22.10 21.89 10.65
CA GLY A 486 -22.13 22.78 11.81
C GLY A 486 -22.52 22.11 13.13
N ALA A 487 -22.67 20.78 13.16
CA ALA A 487 -22.85 20.03 14.40
C ALA A 487 -21.58 20.11 15.29
N PRO A 488 -21.73 20.11 16.63
CA PRO A 488 -20.59 19.99 17.53
C PRO A 488 -19.92 18.63 17.35
N VAL A 489 -18.60 18.61 17.49
CA VAL A 489 -17.81 17.39 17.56
C VAL A 489 -17.38 17.17 19.01
N ASP A 490 -17.74 16.04 19.58
CA ASP A 490 -17.29 15.62 20.91
C ASP A 490 -16.16 14.60 20.76
N ARG A 491 -15.28 14.54 21.76
CA ARG A 491 -14.20 13.53 21.81
C ARG A 491 -14.38 12.60 23.01
N PRO A 492 -13.91 11.35 22.92
CA PRO A 492 -14.01 10.44 24.06
C PRO A 492 -13.08 10.91 25.19
N ILE A 493 -13.51 10.76 26.43
CA ILE A 493 -12.66 11.03 27.59
C ILE A 493 -11.69 9.86 27.75
N CYS A 494 -10.40 10.17 27.72
CA CYS A 494 -9.32 9.18 27.73
C CYS A 494 -8.36 9.42 28.90
N ASP A 495 -8.09 8.35 29.67
CA ASP A 495 -6.95 8.29 30.57
C ASP A 495 -5.72 7.84 29.75
N PHE A 496 -5.06 8.82 29.15
CA PHE A 496 -3.90 8.59 28.28
C PHE A 496 -2.73 7.97 29.04
N VAL A 497 -1.99 7.07 28.38
CA VAL A 497 -0.71 6.61 28.92
C VAL A 497 0.28 7.79 29.04
N PRO A 498 1.20 7.78 30.02
CA PRO A 498 2.19 8.84 30.14
C PRO A 498 2.99 9.03 28.86
N ASP A 499 3.18 10.30 28.46
CA ASP A 499 3.94 10.70 27.27
C ASP A 499 3.42 10.09 25.95
N TYR A 500 2.12 9.79 25.84
CA TYR A 500 1.51 9.18 24.67
C TYR A 500 1.82 9.94 23.35
N ASP A 501 1.87 11.27 23.41
CA ASP A 501 2.07 12.16 22.27
C ASP A 501 3.55 12.35 21.90
N SER A 502 4.49 11.84 22.70
CA SER A 502 5.92 12.12 22.54
C SER A 502 6.52 11.61 21.23
N ASN A 503 5.88 10.65 20.58
CA ASN A 503 6.29 9.98 19.35
C ASN A 503 5.23 10.01 18.24
N ASN A 504 4.19 10.81 18.43
CA ASN A 504 3.14 11.12 17.45
C ASN A 504 3.59 12.10 16.36
N HIS A 505 4.90 12.33 16.22
CA HIS A 505 5.45 13.34 15.33
C HIS A 505 6.59 12.76 14.47
N GLY A 506 6.50 12.96 13.16
CA GLY A 506 7.51 12.55 12.19
C GLY A 506 7.93 13.70 11.28
N THR A 507 9.20 13.73 10.90
CA THR A 507 9.72 14.71 9.94
C THR A 507 10.78 14.09 9.05
N VAL A 508 10.66 14.32 7.75
CA VAL A 508 11.68 13.94 6.76
C VAL A 508 12.02 15.14 5.86
N PRO A 509 13.31 15.38 5.57
CA PRO A 509 13.71 16.41 4.63
C PRO A 509 13.41 15.95 3.19
N VAL A 510 12.58 16.69 2.48
CA VAL A 510 12.17 16.41 1.10
C VAL A 510 12.69 17.48 0.16
N GLU A 511 13.30 17.08 -0.95
CA GLU A 511 13.70 17.99 -2.02
C GLU A 511 12.60 18.12 -3.07
N LEU A 512 11.94 19.27 -3.10
CA LEU A 512 11.04 19.69 -4.16
C LEU A 512 11.88 20.13 -5.39
N PRO A 513 11.77 19.45 -6.55
CA PRO A 513 12.60 19.74 -7.71
C PRO A 513 12.20 21.05 -8.41
N MET A 514 12.76 21.38 -9.58
CA MET A 514 12.32 22.57 -10.33
C MET A 514 10.92 22.37 -10.96
N PRO A 515 10.22 23.43 -11.36
CA PRO A 515 8.98 23.30 -12.12
C PRO A 515 9.22 22.54 -13.43
N GLY A 516 8.28 21.65 -13.79
CA GLY A 516 8.44 20.69 -14.88
C GLY A 516 9.32 19.48 -14.57
N GLU A 517 9.78 19.27 -13.33
CA GLU A 517 10.46 18.05 -12.89
C GLU A 517 9.59 17.26 -11.90
N SER A 518 9.70 15.93 -11.91
CA SER A 518 8.91 15.00 -11.09
C SER A 518 9.70 13.71 -10.83
N MET A 519 9.08 12.68 -10.23
CA MET A 519 9.65 11.33 -10.15
C MET A 519 10.18 10.81 -11.51
N VAL A 520 9.51 11.16 -12.62
CA VAL A 520 9.89 10.75 -13.98
C VAL A 520 11.27 11.27 -14.38
N THR A 521 11.63 12.46 -13.87
CA THR A 521 12.93 13.10 -14.16
C THR A 521 13.99 12.84 -13.09
N ARG A 522 13.66 12.07 -12.04
CA ARG A 522 14.62 11.66 -11.01
C ARG A 522 15.37 10.39 -11.44
N PRO A 523 16.62 10.17 -11.01
CA PRO A 523 17.32 8.90 -11.26
C PRO A 523 16.50 7.70 -10.76
N CYS A 524 16.54 6.59 -11.50
CA CYS A 524 15.89 5.35 -11.09
C CYS A 524 16.51 4.77 -9.82
N ALA A 525 15.69 4.53 -8.81
CA ALA A 525 16.14 4.02 -7.51
C ALA A 525 16.34 2.49 -7.50
N ARG A 526 15.59 1.74 -8.33
CA ARG A 526 15.60 0.26 -8.33
C ARG A 526 16.36 -0.34 -9.53
N ALA A 527 17.25 0.46 -10.11
CA ALA A 527 17.99 0.12 -11.33
C ALA A 527 17.07 -0.32 -12.49
N GLU A 528 15.87 0.25 -12.57
CA GLU A 528 14.97 0.05 -13.71
C GLU A 528 15.59 0.61 -15.00
N PHE A 529 15.29 -0.06 -16.10
CA PHE A 529 15.65 0.39 -17.45
C PHE A 529 14.51 0.04 -18.41
N GLY A 530 14.68 0.33 -19.69
CA GLY A 530 13.63 0.11 -20.69
C GLY A 530 12.64 1.28 -20.79
N PRO A 531 11.82 1.30 -21.85
CA PRO A 531 10.95 2.42 -22.17
C PRO A 531 9.79 2.61 -21.19
N LEU A 532 9.37 1.55 -20.48
CA LEU A 532 8.21 1.55 -19.59
C LEU A 532 8.47 2.16 -18.20
N ARG A 533 9.72 2.32 -17.78
CA ARG A 533 10.03 2.88 -16.45
C ARG A 533 9.56 4.32 -16.26
N ASP A 534 9.31 4.75 -15.03
CA ASP A 534 8.87 6.10 -14.69
C ASP A 534 9.92 6.92 -13.94
N CYS A 535 11.17 6.78 -14.42
CA CYS A 535 12.35 7.44 -13.84
C CYS A 535 13.47 7.59 -14.88
N GLY A 536 14.40 8.50 -14.60
CA GLY A 536 15.67 8.68 -15.30
C GLY A 536 15.55 9.41 -16.64
N PHE A 537 14.42 10.06 -16.90
CA PHE A 537 14.22 10.87 -18.10
C PHE A 537 14.70 12.32 -17.91
N ALA A 538 15.06 12.96 -19.01
CA ALA A 538 15.35 14.40 -19.04
C ALA A 538 14.64 15.06 -20.22
N TRP A 539 14.31 16.34 -20.07
CA TRP A 539 13.71 17.11 -21.15
C TRP A 539 14.69 17.36 -22.29
N GLN A 540 14.22 17.16 -23.52
CA GLN A 540 14.92 17.61 -24.71
C GLN A 540 14.62 19.10 -24.96
N PRO A 541 15.62 20.00 -24.91
CA PRO A 541 15.38 21.45 -24.88
C PRO A 541 14.87 22.08 -26.19
N GLU A 542 15.00 21.40 -27.34
CA GLU A 542 14.75 21.99 -28.68
C GLU A 542 13.64 21.27 -29.48
N MET A 543 12.52 20.91 -28.86
CA MET A 543 11.47 20.16 -29.59
C MET A 543 10.02 20.36 -29.09
N PRO A 544 9.45 21.58 -29.14
CA PRO A 544 8.01 21.74 -29.01
C PRO A 544 7.33 21.18 -30.27
N ILE A 545 6.41 20.23 -30.10
CA ILE A 545 5.56 19.74 -31.18
C ILE A 545 4.17 20.30 -30.95
N ASN A 546 3.71 21.12 -31.89
CA ASN A 546 2.39 21.74 -31.86
C ASN A 546 1.54 21.14 -32.97
N CYS A 547 0.32 20.77 -32.62
CA CYS A 547 -0.64 20.03 -33.44
C CYS A 547 -2.05 20.35 -32.95
N ASN A 548 -3.08 19.94 -33.70
CA ASN A 548 -4.45 20.17 -33.23
C ASN A 548 -4.74 19.29 -32.00
N PRO A 549 -5.51 19.78 -31.01
CA PRO A 549 -5.88 18.96 -29.86
C PRO A 549 -6.56 17.65 -30.28
N GLY A 550 -6.10 16.53 -29.71
CA GLY A 550 -6.58 15.19 -30.06
C GLY A 550 -6.08 14.62 -31.40
N GLU A 551 -5.29 15.37 -32.17
CA GLU A 551 -4.70 14.89 -33.43
C GLU A 551 -3.55 13.91 -33.14
N THR A 552 -3.55 12.76 -33.84
CA THR A 552 -2.39 11.89 -33.87
C THR A 552 -1.43 12.34 -34.95
N VAL A 553 -0.19 12.63 -34.57
CA VAL A 553 0.91 12.99 -35.48
C VAL A 553 1.93 11.86 -35.56
N THR A 554 2.53 11.68 -36.73
CA THR A 554 3.65 10.76 -36.91
C THR A 554 4.96 11.53 -36.95
N LEU A 555 5.93 11.08 -36.16
CA LEU A 555 7.28 11.65 -36.06
C LEU A 555 8.28 10.61 -36.55
N THR A 556 9.34 11.05 -37.22
CA THR A 556 10.51 10.22 -37.52
C THR A 556 11.65 10.67 -36.61
N CYS A 557 12.08 9.78 -35.73
CA CYS A 557 13.10 10.02 -34.72
C CYS A 557 14.43 9.32 -35.06
N ALA A 558 15.53 9.94 -34.67
CA ALA A 558 16.89 9.49 -34.96
C ALA A 558 17.84 9.75 -33.79
N VAL A 559 18.80 8.84 -33.60
CA VAL A 559 19.97 9.00 -32.72
C VAL A 559 21.25 8.93 -33.55
N GLU A 560 22.32 9.59 -33.10
CA GLU A 560 23.61 9.55 -33.82
C GLU A 560 24.31 8.19 -33.69
N ASP A 561 24.22 7.56 -32.52
CA ASP A 561 24.80 6.25 -32.24
C ASP A 561 23.71 5.21 -31.96
N ALA A 562 23.38 4.41 -32.98
CA ALA A 562 22.47 3.27 -32.89
C ALA A 562 22.85 2.24 -31.81
N GLY A 563 24.13 2.18 -31.41
CA GLY A 563 24.61 1.29 -30.35
C GLY A 563 24.23 1.74 -28.93
N ARG A 564 23.71 2.97 -28.79
CA ARG A 564 23.30 3.60 -27.53
C ARG A 564 21.82 4.02 -27.59
N PRO A 565 20.88 3.08 -27.78
CA PRO A 565 19.48 3.41 -28.01
C PRO A 565 18.87 4.25 -26.88
N GLN A 566 17.95 5.14 -27.23
CA GLN A 566 17.29 6.05 -26.29
C GLN A 566 15.79 5.76 -26.22
N ALA A 567 15.25 5.61 -25.03
CA ALA A 567 13.82 5.64 -24.78
C ALA A 567 13.33 7.09 -24.84
N ILE A 568 12.24 7.33 -25.57
CA ILE A 568 11.59 8.63 -25.65
C ILE A 568 10.14 8.56 -25.22
N ARG A 569 9.64 9.67 -24.66
CA ARG A 569 8.24 9.83 -24.26
C ARG A 569 7.75 11.23 -24.62
N PHE A 570 6.61 11.31 -25.30
CA PHE A 570 5.93 12.56 -25.58
C PHE A 570 4.92 12.84 -24.48
N CYS A 571 5.08 13.97 -23.82
CA CYS A 571 4.23 14.40 -22.72
C CYS A 571 3.60 15.77 -22.98
N PRO A 572 2.47 16.09 -22.31
CA PRO A 572 1.82 17.39 -22.44
C PRO A 572 2.70 18.55 -21.95
N LEU A 573 2.42 19.73 -22.48
CA LEU A 573 2.76 21.01 -21.85
C LEU A 573 1.50 21.53 -21.13
N SER A 574 1.66 22.03 -19.91
CA SER A 574 0.62 22.84 -19.28
C SER A 574 0.85 24.31 -19.64
N GLU A 575 -0.10 24.90 -20.37
CA GLU A 575 -0.06 26.32 -20.69
C GLU A 575 -0.40 27.17 -19.46
N ALA A 576 -1.28 26.68 -18.58
CA ALA A 576 -1.64 27.38 -17.35
C ALA A 576 -0.47 27.49 -16.37
N LEU A 577 0.30 26.41 -16.19
CA LEU A 577 1.50 26.40 -15.34
C LEU A 577 2.75 26.90 -16.08
N GLY A 578 2.73 26.97 -17.41
CA GLY A 578 3.86 27.39 -18.24
C GLY A 578 5.04 26.40 -18.25
N VAL A 579 4.81 25.13 -17.89
CA VAL A 579 5.85 24.10 -17.75
C VAL A 579 5.48 22.80 -18.47
N PRO A 580 6.47 22.06 -18.98
CA PRO A 580 6.22 20.72 -19.50
C PRO A 580 5.80 19.79 -18.35
N ILE A 581 4.86 18.88 -18.60
CA ILE A 581 4.36 17.95 -17.59
C ILE A 581 5.06 16.61 -17.76
N PRO A 582 5.93 16.16 -16.84
CA PRO A 582 6.51 14.83 -16.96
C PRO A 582 5.42 13.78 -16.75
N CYS A 583 5.19 12.96 -17.76
CA CYS A 583 4.14 11.94 -17.76
C CYS A 583 4.74 10.55 -17.51
N VAL A 584 4.03 9.74 -16.73
CA VAL A 584 4.33 8.30 -16.57
C VAL A 584 4.04 7.55 -17.88
N ALA A 585 4.46 6.29 -17.99
CA ALA A 585 4.32 5.49 -19.21
C ALA A 585 2.84 5.40 -19.65
N ALA A 586 1.93 5.18 -18.70
CA ALA A 586 0.50 5.10 -18.95
C ALA A 586 -0.10 6.42 -19.48
N ASP A 587 0.47 7.56 -19.11
CA ASP A 587 -0.02 8.89 -19.52
C ASP A 587 0.65 9.42 -20.80
N ALA A 588 1.68 8.71 -21.28
CA ALA A 588 2.44 9.07 -22.47
C ALA A 588 1.53 9.24 -23.68
N LYS A 589 1.78 10.30 -24.43
CA LYS A 589 1.07 10.58 -25.69
C LYS A 589 1.64 9.82 -26.87
N GLY A 590 2.87 9.32 -26.72
CA GLY A 590 3.57 8.44 -27.62
C GLY A 590 4.91 8.08 -27.00
N MET A 591 5.40 6.89 -27.26
CA MET A 591 6.69 6.43 -26.73
C MET A 591 7.34 5.44 -27.68
N ALA A 592 8.67 5.39 -27.65
CA ALA A 592 9.45 4.44 -28.45
C ALA A 592 10.86 4.27 -27.89
N VAL A 593 11.55 3.23 -28.34
CA VAL A 593 13.01 3.14 -28.27
C VAL A 593 13.57 3.50 -29.63
N VAL A 594 14.42 4.53 -29.67
CA VAL A 594 15.11 5.01 -30.88
C VAL A 594 16.50 4.41 -30.94
N ASP A 595 16.71 3.51 -31.90
CA ASP A 595 17.93 2.70 -32.06
C ASP A 595 18.57 2.83 -33.46
N GLY A 596 18.22 3.89 -34.20
CA GLY A 596 18.76 4.13 -35.54
C GLY A 596 18.38 5.50 -36.12
N ASP A 597 18.47 5.61 -37.44
CA ASP A 597 18.38 6.89 -38.16
C ASP A 597 16.95 7.30 -38.57
N ALA A 598 15.96 6.39 -38.44
CA ALA A 598 14.59 6.62 -38.89
C ALA A 598 13.58 5.70 -38.18
N VAL A 599 13.28 5.98 -36.91
CA VAL A 599 12.26 5.29 -36.12
C VAL A 599 10.96 6.10 -36.17
N ALA A 600 9.91 5.52 -36.76
CA ALA A 600 8.59 6.16 -36.79
C ALA A 600 7.89 6.02 -35.42
N VAL A 601 7.35 7.12 -34.91
CA VAL A 601 6.65 7.17 -33.62
C VAL A 601 5.37 7.97 -33.79
N GLU A 602 4.25 7.38 -33.37
CA GLU A 602 2.97 8.08 -33.31
C GLU A 602 2.80 8.74 -31.95
N ALA A 603 2.31 9.98 -31.95
CA ALA A 603 1.99 10.70 -30.73
C ALA A 603 0.64 11.40 -30.86
N THR A 604 -0.25 11.22 -29.87
CA THR A 604 -1.58 11.84 -29.83
C THR A 604 -1.54 13.13 -29.02
N CYS A 605 -1.79 14.24 -29.68
CA CYS A 605 -1.66 15.56 -29.07
C CYS A 605 -2.69 15.76 -27.96
N PRO A 606 -2.33 16.42 -26.83
CA PRO A 606 -3.21 16.54 -25.69
C PRO A 606 -4.53 17.21 -26.08
N GLU A 607 -5.64 16.69 -25.57
CA GLU A 607 -6.94 17.33 -25.73
C GLU A 607 -7.00 18.68 -24.98
N ALA A 608 -7.90 19.56 -25.41
CA ALA A 608 -8.17 20.81 -24.71
C ALA A 608 -8.89 20.53 -23.38
N ARG A 609 -8.50 21.24 -22.31
CA ARG A 609 -9.06 21.11 -20.95
C ARG A 609 -9.43 22.47 -20.37
N GLY A 610 -10.65 22.93 -20.64
CA GLY A 610 -11.13 24.24 -20.14
C GLY A 610 -10.36 25.44 -20.72
N ASP A 611 -10.62 26.64 -20.19
CA ASP A 611 -10.18 27.91 -20.81
C ASP A 611 -8.67 28.21 -20.66
N GLY A 612 -7.94 27.48 -19.79
CA GLY A 612 -6.51 27.68 -19.52
C GLY A 612 -5.58 26.64 -20.16
N GLU A 613 -6.12 25.55 -20.69
CA GLU A 613 -5.35 24.47 -21.30
C GLU A 613 -5.89 24.18 -22.71
N PRO A 614 -5.42 24.88 -23.75
CA PRO A 614 -5.92 24.71 -25.12
C PRO A 614 -5.58 23.34 -25.73
N GLY A 615 -4.69 22.56 -25.10
CA GLY A 615 -4.18 21.30 -25.63
C GLY A 615 -3.24 21.50 -26.82
N GLY A 616 -2.89 20.41 -27.50
CA GLY A 616 -2.15 20.46 -28.77
C GLY A 616 -0.64 20.69 -28.67
N ALA A 617 -0.08 20.80 -27.46
CA ALA A 617 1.35 21.03 -27.25
C ALA A 617 2.03 19.82 -26.57
N LEU A 618 3.06 19.28 -27.22
CA LEU A 618 3.87 18.18 -26.73
C LEU A 618 5.31 18.62 -26.44
N ARG A 619 5.94 17.88 -25.53
CA ARG A 619 7.35 17.97 -25.15
C ARG A 619 7.93 16.57 -25.05
N MET A 620 9.21 16.42 -25.37
CA MET A 620 9.86 15.12 -25.41
C MET A 620 10.79 14.93 -24.21
N LEU A 621 10.56 13.85 -23.48
CA LEU A 621 11.47 13.27 -22.52
C LEU A 621 12.36 12.24 -23.22
N VAL A 622 13.63 12.19 -22.84
CA VAL A 622 14.64 11.26 -23.37
C VAL A 622 15.38 10.61 -22.23
N ALA A 623 15.67 9.32 -22.37
CA ALA A 623 16.55 8.59 -21.47
C ALA A 623 17.29 7.49 -22.23
N PRO A 624 18.49 7.05 -21.78
CA PRO A 624 19.08 5.84 -22.34
C PRO A 624 18.14 4.64 -22.13
N ALA A 625 17.96 3.79 -23.15
CA ALA A 625 17.18 2.56 -23.00
C ALA A 625 17.83 1.63 -21.95
N PHE A 626 19.16 1.67 -21.85
CA PHE A 626 19.96 1.02 -20.82
C PHE A 626 20.95 2.01 -20.20
N ALA A 627 20.82 2.29 -18.90
CA ALA A 627 21.52 3.40 -18.23
C ALA A 627 23.04 3.49 -18.47
N PRO A 628 23.81 2.39 -18.48
CA PRO A 628 25.25 2.41 -18.80
C PRO A 628 25.63 3.00 -20.17
N ASP A 629 24.70 3.07 -21.12
CA ASP A 629 24.96 3.65 -22.44
C ASP A 629 25.04 5.18 -22.38
N GLY A 630 24.51 5.79 -21.32
CA GLY A 630 24.44 7.23 -21.17
C GLY A 630 23.51 7.90 -22.18
N MET A 631 23.10 9.12 -21.86
CA MET A 631 22.17 9.88 -22.70
C MET A 631 22.86 10.38 -23.99
N GLN A 632 22.09 10.48 -25.06
CA GLN A 632 22.45 11.24 -26.27
C GLN A 632 21.25 12.02 -26.79
N ALA A 633 21.48 12.99 -27.66
CA ALA A 633 20.39 13.75 -28.26
C ALA A 633 19.55 12.87 -29.19
N VAL A 634 18.23 13.03 -29.11
CA VAL A 634 17.28 12.47 -30.08
C VAL A 634 16.75 13.61 -30.94
N THR A 635 16.78 13.42 -32.25
CA THR A 635 16.15 14.33 -33.21
C THR A 635 14.85 13.72 -33.69
N CYS A 636 13.74 14.45 -33.69
CA CYS A 636 12.48 13.98 -34.28
C CYS A 636 11.90 15.07 -35.18
N GLN A 637 11.33 14.65 -36.31
CA GLN A 637 10.69 15.53 -37.28
C GLN A 637 9.30 15.00 -37.63
N LEU A 638 8.31 15.89 -37.80
CA LEU A 638 6.98 15.51 -38.27
C LEU A 638 7.08 14.89 -39.67
N ALA A 639 6.49 13.72 -39.85
CA ALA A 639 6.48 13.02 -41.13
C ALA A 639 5.76 13.89 -42.18
N GLY A 640 6.46 14.24 -43.26
CA GLY A 640 5.92 15.02 -44.38
C GLY A 640 6.39 16.48 -44.49
N ASN A 641 7.34 16.91 -43.65
CA ASN A 641 8.11 18.15 -43.83
C ASN A 641 9.55 17.89 -44.25
#